data_AF-A0A1Z9PY32-F1
#
_entry.id   AF-A0A1Z9PY32-F1
#
_cell.length_a   1.000
_cell.length_b   1.000
_cell.length_c   1.000
_cell.angle_alpha   90.00
_cell.angle_beta   90.00
_cell.angle_gamma   90.00
#
_symmetry.space_group_name_H-M   'P 1'
#
loop_
_entity.id
_entity.type
_entity.pdbx_description
1 polymer ?
#
loop_
_entity_poly.entity_id
_entity_poly.type
_entity_poly.pdbx_seq_one_letter_code
_entity_poly.pdbx_strand_id
1 'polypeptide(L)'
;MSQLSRRLRQAAAGSAGPTLVRDVFSADLYTGTNTAQTINNGVDLTKGGLVWIKSRNLTESHRLYDTSRGAHKYLSCDSSGGEQDLTSADEGVSAFNNNGFTIKGNDNADNNHGMRYAAWTFRECANFFAIATWTGDGNNSRTITHSLNGSPGMIAIKNRDRAEDWIVWTYGVSGVMSFNSPLAHSNSSQDEYTPGTGNTITSPLGTTNETTEFTIGNGDAVNKNGDTYVAYIWANHVNGSGAFGPDEDQDIIKFGTYTGDNATFNEQNVGFEPQFSMHRNWSHNDPWNIYDTTRGWPHTPSGDPHYPHLLEINTTAVESHYGNLNRWSPLVSTSTLGLPVIMAQSSDQKFNASSRYYWWMAIRHDYEEATSRSEFFDLDHTQTAVTADAISVAPMFHSSTGRVDWGVTKNHSSTSNWLTATRLTNRSTVSFISPGAFAGHQPDYGFDFSGCITGTNNGWFGRGTGNSVDAELISWMWRRKKKLFDMTTRRGTGTNGTAFNHYLGTTPEMIWTKNISAGSTDFLVYHKDLTGSGYYLRLNNAGGEVEDNHITNVLATSYTIPQANSNTNTTDNYYIHWFFATVAGIAKVGSYTGTGSSEQTIDCGFTNGTKFLIIKYKDGTGDWLWFDNGTELDFGAGANDRYLKIQTNAGRSSAVDYINPVSSGFKVPANQTATNALNSEYIFYAIAE
;
A
#
# COMPACT_ATOMS: atom_id res chain seq x y z
N MET A 1 -21.40 -1.68 -25.33
CA MET A 1 -20.89 -0.50 -26.08
C MET A 1 -19.43 -0.76 -26.44
N SER A 2 -18.97 -0.38 -27.64
CA SER A 2 -17.56 -0.59 -28.01
C SER A 2 -16.66 0.46 -27.34
N GLN A 3 -15.42 0.12 -27.00
CA GLN A 3 -14.44 1.05 -26.41
C GLN A 3 -14.26 2.34 -27.24
N LEU A 4 -14.37 2.23 -28.57
CA LEU A 4 -14.33 3.38 -29.48
C LEU A 4 -15.50 4.35 -29.27
N SER A 5 -16.70 3.82 -29.02
CA SER A 5 -17.90 4.64 -28.79
C SER A 5 -17.89 5.37 -27.45
N ARG A 6 -17.12 4.89 -26.46
CA ARG A 6 -16.93 5.53 -25.15
C ARG A 6 -15.92 6.68 -25.23
N ARG A 7 -14.78 6.45 -25.89
CA ARG A 7 -13.73 7.46 -26.15
C ARG A 7 -14.23 8.62 -27.05
N LEU A 8 -15.08 8.34 -28.03
CA LEU A 8 -15.68 9.38 -28.90
C LEU A 8 -16.68 10.28 -28.16
N ARG A 9 -17.35 9.80 -27.10
CA ARG A 9 -18.25 10.63 -26.28
C ARG A 9 -17.49 11.57 -25.34
N GLN A 10 -16.34 11.14 -24.81
CA GLN A 10 -15.48 12.00 -23.98
C GLN A 10 -14.86 13.16 -24.76
N ALA A 11 -14.39 12.91 -25.99
CA ALA A 11 -13.84 13.97 -26.85
C ALA A 11 -14.88 15.05 -27.21
N ALA A 12 -16.16 14.71 -27.21
CA ALA A 12 -17.26 15.63 -27.50
C ALA A 12 -17.80 16.39 -26.27
N ALA A 13 -17.41 16.00 -25.04
CA ALA A 13 -18.03 16.51 -23.80
C ALA A 13 -17.11 17.40 -22.93
N GLY A 14 -15.84 17.62 -23.30
CA GLY A 14 -14.93 18.46 -22.49
C GLY A 14 -14.74 17.96 -21.05
N SER A 15 -14.99 16.67 -20.80
CA SER A 15 -14.97 16.06 -19.47
C SER A 15 -13.56 16.08 -18.88
N ALA A 16 -13.47 16.33 -17.57
CA ALA A 16 -12.31 15.97 -16.76
C ALA A 16 -11.88 14.52 -17.08
N GLY A 17 -10.59 14.25 -17.01
CA GLY A 17 -10.03 12.92 -17.31
C GLY A 17 -10.65 11.79 -16.48
N PRO A 18 -10.32 10.52 -16.79
CA PRO A 18 -10.88 9.37 -16.08
C PRO A 18 -10.65 9.48 -14.56
N THR A 19 -11.67 9.15 -13.77
CA THR A 19 -11.56 9.15 -12.30
C THR A 19 -10.72 7.96 -11.83
N LEU A 20 -9.72 8.23 -11.00
CA LEU A 20 -8.81 7.25 -10.39
C LEU A 20 -9.17 7.01 -8.93
N VAL A 21 -8.59 5.96 -8.30
CA VAL A 21 -8.89 5.63 -6.91
C VAL A 21 -8.45 6.75 -5.96
N ARG A 22 -7.27 7.34 -6.19
CA ARG A 22 -6.76 8.46 -5.36
C ARG A 22 -7.66 9.69 -5.38
N ASP A 23 -8.46 9.87 -6.44
CA ASP A 23 -9.34 11.03 -6.55
C ASP A 23 -10.54 10.90 -5.60
N VAL A 24 -10.86 9.67 -5.18
CA VAL A 24 -12.05 9.36 -4.37
C VAL A 24 -11.74 8.76 -3.01
N PHE A 25 -10.54 8.23 -2.80
CA PHE A 25 -10.14 7.58 -1.56
C PHE A 25 -8.69 7.86 -1.19
N SER A 26 -8.45 8.09 0.11
CA SER A 26 -7.09 8.06 0.67
C SER A 26 -7.09 7.51 2.10
N ALA A 27 -6.00 6.82 2.45
CA ALA A 27 -5.64 6.43 3.81
C ALA A 27 -4.35 7.16 4.22
N ASP A 28 -4.42 8.04 5.21
CA ASP A 28 -3.35 8.93 5.61
C ASP A 28 -3.01 8.84 7.09
N LEU A 29 -1.78 9.22 7.41
CA LEU A 29 -1.25 9.27 8.76
C LEU A 29 -0.74 10.68 9.06
N TYR A 30 -1.10 11.19 10.23
CA TYR A 30 -0.64 12.50 10.68
C TYR A 30 -0.42 12.52 12.19
N THR A 31 0.29 13.56 12.64
CA THR A 31 0.58 13.83 14.04
C THR A 31 -0.20 15.05 14.47
N GLY A 32 -0.88 14.99 15.62
CA GLY A 32 -1.54 16.18 16.15
C GLY A 32 -0.53 17.27 16.48
N THR A 33 -0.95 18.52 16.33
CA THR A 33 -0.10 19.71 16.51
C THR A 33 -0.65 20.69 17.55
N ASN A 34 -1.81 20.42 18.16
CA ASN A 34 -2.60 21.38 18.96
C ASN A 34 -3.01 22.67 18.22
N THR A 35 -2.73 22.76 16.92
CA THR A 35 -2.98 23.96 16.10
C THR A 35 -3.60 23.55 14.77
N ALA A 36 -4.07 24.53 14.00
CA ALA A 36 -4.62 24.26 12.67
C ALA A 36 -3.55 23.60 11.77
N GLN A 37 -3.87 22.44 11.20
CA GLN A 37 -3.04 21.82 10.19
C GLN A 37 -3.90 21.29 9.04
N THR A 38 -3.37 21.40 7.82
CA THR A 38 -4.05 20.89 6.62
C THR A 38 -3.45 19.55 6.25
N ILE A 39 -4.30 18.54 6.18
CA ILE A 39 -3.96 17.21 5.68
C ILE A 39 -4.25 17.23 4.19
N ASN A 40 -3.20 17.39 3.38
CA ASN A 40 -3.30 17.35 1.92
C ASN A 40 -3.10 15.91 1.44
N ASN A 41 -4.19 15.27 1.05
CA ASN A 41 -4.20 13.92 0.51
C ASN A 41 -4.68 13.84 -0.94
N GLY A 42 -4.87 15.00 -1.58
CA GLY A 42 -5.30 15.11 -2.98
C GLY A 42 -6.79 14.84 -3.21
N VAL A 43 -7.56 14.44 -2.19
CA VAL A 43 -9.00 14.17 -2.35
C VAL A 43 -9.80 15.47 -2.29
N ASP A 44 -10.56 15.77 -3.35
CA ASP A 44 -11.39 16.98 -3.44
C ASP A 44 -12.70 16.82 -2.65
N LEU A 45 -12.70 17.25 -1.38
CA LEU A 45 -13.88 17.22 -0.51
C LEU A 45 -14.83 18.41 -0.75
N THR A 46 -14.53 19.35 -1.65
CA THR A 46 -15.53 20.35 -2.08
C THR A 46 -16.64 19.71 -2.93
N LYS A 47 -16.44 18.46 -3.38
CA LYS A 47 -17.44 17.64 -4.08
C LYS A 47 -18.35 16.83 -3.15
N GLY A 48 -18.17 16.95 -1.84
CA GLY A 48 -18.83 16.11 -0.85
C GLY A 48 -17.96 14.93 -0.41
N GLY A 49 -18.16 14.43 0.80
CA GLY A 49 -17.43 13.28 1.31
C GLY A 49 -17.41 13.11 2.82
N LEU A 50 -16.71 12.06 3.25
CA LEU A 50 -16.52 11.63 4.63
C LEU A 50 -15.03 11.64 4.98
N VAL A 51 -14.70 12.18 6.15
CA VAL A 51 -13.40 12.08 6.82
C VAL A 51 -13.59 11.26 8.09
N TRP A 52 -12.96 10.08 8.13
CA TRP A 52 -12.99 9.16 9.26
C TRP A 52 -11.65 9.15 9.96
N ILE A 53 -11.60 9.63 11.21
CA ILE A 53 -10.38 9.76 12.01
C ILE A 53 -10.37 8.78 13.19
N LYS A 54 -9.19 8.27 13.51
CA LYS A 54 -8.93 7.49 14.73
C LYS A 54 -7.56 7.81 15.32
N SER A 55 -7.54 8.12 16.62
CA SER A 55 -6.30 8.11 17.41
C SER A 55 -5.72 6.71 17.51
N ARG A 56 -4.44 6.56 17.17
CA ARG A 56 -3.72 5.29 17.16
C ARG A 56 -3.04 4.99 18.48
N ASN A 57 -2.74 6.01 19.29
CA ASN A 57 -1.99 5.86 20.54
C ASN A 57 -2.72 6.42 21.77
N LEU A 58 -3.97 6.84 21.62
CA LEU A 58 -4.87 7.14 22.74
C LEU A 58 -6.17 6.34 22.66
N THR A 59 -6.74 6.07 23.84
CA THR A 59 -8.00 5.33 24.00
C THR A 59 -9.18 6.25 23.68
N GLU A 60 -9.37 6.55 22.40
CA GLU A 60 -10.38 7.48 21.89
C GLU A 60 -11.24 6.84 20.80
N SER A 61 -12.49 7.28 20.67
CA SER A 61 -13.44 6.79 19.68
C SER A 61 -13.01 7.13 18.24
N HIS A 62 -13.45 6.30 17.29
CA HIS A 62 -13.45 6.64 15.87
C HIS A 62 -14.45 7.78 15.61
N ARG A 63 -14.02 8.88 14.97
CA ARG A 63 -14.88 10.03 14.64
C ARG A 63 -15.11 10.18 13.15
N LEU A 64 -16.37 10.35 12.75
CA LEU A 64 -16.80 10.53 11.36
C LEU A 64 -17.31 11.96 11.16
N TYR A 65 -16.62 12.71 10.31
CA TYR A 65 -16.96 14.07 9.87
C TYR A 65 -17.38 14.04 8.41
N ASP A 66 -18.45 14.74 8.03
CA ASP A 66 -18.83 14.82 6.61
C ASP A 66 -19.34 16.18 6.18
N THR A 67 -19.29 16.39 4.87
CA THR A 67 -19.67 17.63 4.21
C THR A 67 -21.15 17.98 4.31
N SER A 68 -22.02 16.97 4.47
CA SER A 68 -23.47 17.14 4.51
C SER A 68 -23.97 17.63 5.86
N ARG A 69 -23.32 17.20 6.95
CA ARG A 69 -23.56 17.70 8.31
C ARG A 69 -22.81 19.01 8.58
N GLY A 70 -21.63 19.18 7.97
CA GLY A 70 -20.80 20.37 8.09
C GLY A 70 -19.57 20.18 8.98
N ALA A 71 -18.68 21.18 8.98
CA ALA A 71 -17.48 21.18 9.81
C ALA A 71 -17.81 21.09 11.30
N HIS A 72 -16.85 20.60 12.10
CA HIS A 72 -16.92 20.42 13.55
C HIS A 72 -17.95 19.40 14.07
N LYS A 73 -18.77 18.84 13.19
CA LYS A 73 -19.82 17.87 13.56
C LYS A 73 -19.37 16.45 13.32
N TYR A 74 -19.44 15.62 14.36
CA TYR A 74 -19.00 14.24 14.27
C TYR A 74 -20.03 13.25 14.83
N LEU A 75 -19.87 12.01 14.39
CA LEU A 75 -20.51 10.83 14.97
C LEU A 75 -19.43 9.84 15.38
N SER A 76 -19.65 9.10 16.47
CA SER A 76 -18.74 8.07 16.92
C SER A 76 -19.24 6.67 16.57
N CYS A 77 -18.39 5.82 16.00
CA CYS A 77 -18.78 4.48 15.56
C CYS A 77 -19.07 3.50 16.71
N ASP A 78 -18.47 3.72 17.88
CA ASP A 78 -18.59 2.91 19.09
C ASP A 78 -19.67 3.42 20.06
N SER A 79 -20.38 4.49 19.69
CA SER A 79 -21.38 5.14 20.54
C SER A 79 -22.79 5.05 19.95
N SER A 80 -23.78 4.93 20.84
CA SER A 80 -25.18 5.15 20.48
C SER A 80 -25.54 6.63 20.43
N GLY A 81 -24.71 7.53 20.99
CA GLY A 81 -24.96 8.96 21.01
C GLY A 81 -25.27 9.56 19.63
N GLY A 82 -26.10 10.60 19.61
CA GLY A 82 -26.38 11.38 18.40
C GLY A 82 -25.19 12.24 17.95
N GLU A 83 -25.43 13.13 16.99
CA GLU A 83 -24.44 14.08 16.48
C GLU A 83 -23.86 14.91 17.62
N GLN A 84 -22.53 15.06 17.60
CA GLN A 84 -21.80 15.97 18.47
C GLN A 84 -21.33 17.17 17.64
N ASP A 85 -21.30 18.35 18.25
CA ASP A 85 -20.96 19.61 17.58
C ASP A 85 -19.85 20.34 18.37
N LEU A 86 -18.67 20.42 17.77
CA LEU A 86 -17.49 21.09 18.34
C LEU A 86 -17.33 22.54 17.85
N THR A 87 -18.33 23.12 17.18
CA THR A 87 -18.22 24.47 16.59
C THR A 87 -17.84 25.52 17.64
N SER A 88 -18.40 25.44 18.85
CA SER A 88 -18.10 26.41 19.92
C SER A 88 -16.65 26.30 20.43
N ALA A 89 -16.03 25.12 20.30
CA ALA A 89 -14.66 24.87 20.70
C ALA A 89 -13.64 25.17 19.57
N ASP A 90 -14.10 25.30 18.31
CA ASP A 90 -13.26 25.37 17.10
C ASP A 90 -12.29 24.17 16.98
N GLU A 91 -12.78 22.97 17.33
CA GLU A 91 -12.00 21.72 17.36
C GLU A 91 -12.50 20.70 16.33
N GLY A 92 -11.68 19.72 15.97
CA GLY A 92 -12.03 18.70 14.99
C GLY A 92 -11.83 19.16 13.55
N VAL A 93 -12.53 18.53 12.60
CA VAL A 93 -12.43 18.89 11.17
C VAL A 93 -13.13 20.21 10.93
N SER A 94 -12.33 21.25 10.70
CA SER A 94 -12.77 22.65 10.56
C SER A 94 -13.03 23.07 9.12
N ALA A 95 -12.46 22.37 8.13
CA ALA A 95 -12.70 22.65 6.71
C ALA A 95 -12.55 21.39 5.84
N PHE A 96 -13.36 21.34 4.79
CA PHE A 96 -13.27 20.37 3.71
C PHE A 96 -12.71 21.09 2.47
N ASN A 97 -11.51 20.71 2.04
CA ASN A 97 -10.73 21.42 1.03
C ASN A 97 -10.80 20.68 -0.32
N ASN A 98 -10.28 21.32 -1.37
CA ASN A 98 -10.21 20.70 -2.70
C ASN A 98 -9.06 19.68 -2.85
N ASN A 99 -8.35 19.39 -1.77
CA ASN A 99 -7.19 18.50 -1.72
C ASN A 99 -7.05 17.79 -0.36
N GLY A 100 -8.12 17.71 0.43
CA GLY A 100 -8.16 17.06 1.73
C GLY A 100 -8.96 17.85 2.74
N PHE A 101 -8.46 18.00 3.97
CA PHE A 101 -9.20 18.64 5.05
C PHE A 101 -8.27 19.41 6.01
N THR A 102 -8.85 20.33 6.78
CA THR A 102 -8.14 21.06 7.85
C THR A 102 -8.67 20.64 9.19
N ILE A 103 -7.78 20.18 10.07
CA ILE A 103 -8.09 19.84 11.47
C ILE A 103 -7.59 20.96 12.39
N LYS A 104 -8.31 21.19 13.49
CA LYS A 104 -8.00 22.18 14.51
C LYS A 104 -8.21 21.64 15.92
N GLY A 105 -7.80 22.45 16.91
CA GLY A 105 -8.00 22.17 18.33
C GLY A 105 -6.92 21.29 18.93
N ASN A 106 -7.08 20.97 20.21
CA ASN A 106 -6.19 20.11 20.98
C ASN A 106 -6.91 18.83 21.48
N ASP A 107 -7.90 18.37 20.72
CA ASP A 107 -8.69 17.18 21.06
C ASP A 107 -7.86 15.89 20.90
N ASN A 108 -7.89 15.03 21.91
CA ASN A 108 -7.23 13.72 21.92
C ASN A 108 -7.64 12.81 20.76
N ALA A 109 -8.90 12.90 20.32
CA ALA A 109 -9.43 12.05 19.27
C ALA A 109 -8.97 12.46 17.87
N ASP A 110 -8.55 13.72 17.68
CA ASP A 110 -8.29 14.27 16.34
C ASP A 110 -6.98 15.06 16.16
N ASN A 111 -6.45 15.80 17.15
CA ASN A 111 -5.35 16.75 16.91
C ASN A 111 -4.44 17.10 18.11
N ASN A 112 -4.38 16.27 19.16
CA ASN A 112 -3.51 16.53 20.31
C ASN A 112 -2.02 16.37 19.94
N HIS A 113 -1.19 17.32 20.38
CA HIS A 113 0.23 17.41 20.10
C HIS A 113 0.99 16.10 20.37
N GLY A 114 1.72 15.62 19.35
CA GLY A 114 2.53 14.41 19.45
C GLY A 114 1.74 13.10 19.41
N MET A 115 0.41 13.17 19.36
CA MET A 115 -0.44 11.99 19.19
C MET A 115 -0.55 11.61 17.72
N ARG A 116 -0.75 10.31 17.46
CA ARG A 116 -0.68 9.71 16.13
C ARG A 116 -2.08 9.35 15.67
N TYR A 117 -2.42 9.73 14.44
CA TYR A 117 -3.76 9.55 13.91
C TYR A 117 -3.74 8.82 12.57
N ALA A 118 -4.79 8.03 12.33
CA ALA A 118 -5.15 7.53 11.01
C ALA A 118 -6.38 8.30 10.52
N ALA A 119 -6.40 8.64 9.23
CA ALA A 119 -7.55 9.21 8.56
C ALA A 119 -7.86 8.45 7.28
N TRP A 120 -9.13 8.08 7.08
CA TRP A 120 -9.64 7.58 5.81
C TRP A 120 -10.60 8.61 5.22
N THR A 121 -10.30 9.06 4.01
CA THR A 121 -11.08 10.08 3.32
C THR A 121 -11.81 9.44 2.15
N PHE A 122 -13.12 9.67 2.06
CA PHE A 122 -13.98 9.18 0.99
C PHE A 122 -14.67 10.38 0.32
N ARG A 123 -14.49 10.58 -0.97
CA ARG A 123 -15.22 11.59 -1.75
C ARG A 123 -16.55 11.03 -2.22
N GLU A 124 -17.62 11.82 -2.16
CA GLU A 124 -18.85 11.47 -2.87
C GLU A 124 -18.55 11.34 -4.37
N CYS A 125 -18.87 10.18 -4.93
CA CYS A 125 -18.65 9.85 -6.32
C CYS A 125 -19.58 8.72 -6.72
N ALA A 126 -20.22 8.87 -7.88
CA ALA A 126 -20.97 7.79 -8.52
C ALA A 126 -20.10 6.53 -8.60
N ASN A 127 -20.71 5.37 -8.36
CA ASN A 127 -20.06 4.07 -8.24
C ASN A 127 -18.97 4.00 -7.17
N PHE A 128 -18.94 4.84 -6.13
CA PHE A 128 -17.97 4.64 -5.05
C PHE A 128 -18.55 4.90 -3.68
N PHE A 129 -18.97 6.14 -3.43
CA PHE A 129 -19.43 6.57 -2.13
C PHE A 129 -20.50 7.66 -2.26
N ALA A 130 -21.51 7.62 -1.40
CA ALA A 130 -22.58 8.59 -1.34
C ALA A 130 -23.02 8.85 0.10
N ILE A 131 -23.53 10.06 0.34
CA ILE A 131 -24.15 10.44 1.61
C ILE A 131 -25.62 10.75 1.35
N ALA A 132 -26.51 10.23 2.19
CA ALA A 132 -27.92 10.59 2.17
C ALA A 132 -28.35 11.10 3.55
N THR A 133 -29.20 12.12 3.60
CA THR A 133 -29.77 12.65 4.84
C THR A 133 -31.28 12.81 4.71
N TRP A 134 -32.02 12.55 5.78
CA TRP A 134 -33.46 12.74 5.81
C TRP A 134 -33.98 13.06 7.22
N THR A 135 -35.19 13.60 7.28
CA THR A 135 -36.00 13.65 8.50
C THR A 135 -36.94 12.46 8.47
N GLY A 136 -36.97 11.66 9.54
CA GLY A 136 -37.81 10.50 9.69
C GLY A 136 -39.30 10.86 9.70
N ASP A 137 -40.14 9.94 9.24
CA ASP A 137 -41.60 10.14 9.12
C ASP A 137 -42.41 9.06 9.84
N GLY A 138 -41.75 8.08 10.47
CA GLY A 138 -42.38 6.98 11.20
C GLY A 138 -43.08 5.95 10.31
N ASN A 139 -43.05 6.11 8.99
CA ASN A 139 -43.70 5.17 8.07
C ASN A 139 -42.83 3.95 7.84
N ASN A 140 -43.46 2.78 7.75
CA ASN A 140 -42.75 1.56 7.40
C ASN A 140 -42.52 1.49 5.88
N SER A 141 -41.46 0.82 5.45
CA SER A 141 -41.11 0.65 4.04
C SER A 141 -40.90 1.97 3.29
N ARG A 142 -40.26 2.95 3.94
CA ARG A 142 -39.93 4.24 3.33
C ARG A 142 -38.76 4.08 2.36
N THR A 143 -38.86 4.67 1.18
CA THR A 143 -37.78 4.77 0.21
C THR A 143 -36.88 5.98 0.49
N ILE A 144 -35.57 5.77 0.48
CA ILE A 144 -34.54 6.82 0.57
C ILE A 144 -33.72 6.81 -0.71
N THR A 145 -33.65 7.96 -1.38
CA THR A 145 -32.86 8.16 -2.60
C THR A 145 -31.41 8.53 -2.29
N HIS A 146 -30.47 8.13 -3.14
CA HIS A 146 -29.04 8.43 -2.99
C HIS A 146 -28.32 8.70 -4.32
N SER A 147 -27.14 9.34 -4.24
CA SER A 147 -26.31 9.76 -5.39
C SER A 147 -25.34 8.69 -5.91
N LEU A 148 -25.29 7.51 -5.30
CA LEU A 148 -24.32 6.46 -5.65
C LEU A 148 -24.37 6.05 -7.13
N ASN A 149 -25.52 6.06 -7.79
CA ASN A 149 -25.69 5.60 -9.19
C ASN A 149 -25.03 4.23 -9.46
N GLY A 150 -25.08 3.35 -8.46
CA GLY A 150 -24.40 2.06 -8.38
C GLY A 150 -25.06 1.21 -7.29
N SER A 151 -24.88 -0.11 -7.33
CA SER A 151 -25.43 -1.03 -6.32
C SER A 151 -24.72 -0.84 -4.97
N PRO A 152 -25.42 -0.58 -3.85
CA PRO A 152 -24.80 -0.55 -2.53
C PRO A 152 -24.18 -1.90 -2.13
N GLY A 153 -22.98 -1.84 -1.55
CA GLY A 153 -22.30 -2.93 -0.86
C GLY A 153 -22.35 -2.83 0.66
N MET A 154 -22.47 -1.60 1.17
CA MET A 154 -22.70 -1.32 2.58
C MET A 154 -23.49 -0.03 2.73
N ILE A 155 -24.46 -0.01 3.64
CA ILE A 155 -25.23 1.17 4.04
C ILE A 155 -25.18 1.24 5.57
N ALA A 156 -24.59 2.28 6.12
CA ALA A 156 -24.55 2.53 7.56
C ALA A 156 -25.39 3.75 7.91
N ILE A 157 -26.45 3.56 8.69
CA ILE A 157 -27.41 4.59 9.12
C ILE A 157 -27.17 4.96 10.58
N LYS A 158 -27.25 6.26 10.87
CA LYS A 158 -27.26 6.79 12.23
C LYS A 158 -28.34 7.83 12.44
N ASN A 159 -29.10 7.67 13.53
CA ASN A 159 -29.93 8.74 14.09
C ASN A 159 -29.03 9.81 14.72
N ARG A 160 -29.24 11.06 14.33
CA ARG A 160 -28.42 12.21 14.75
C ARG A 160 -28.97 12.91 15.98
N ASP A 161 -30.25 12.75 16.29
CA ASP A 161 -30.92 13.52 17.33
C ASP A 161 -31.04 12.75 18.65
N ARG A 162 -30.83 11.43 18.61
CA ARG A 162 -31.03 10.56 19.77
C ARG A 162 -29.95 9.50 19.93
N ALA A 163 -29.86 9.00 21.17
CA ALA A 163 -29.05 7.85 21.53
C ALA A 163 -29.67 6.55 20.96
N GLU A 164 -29.23 6.15 19.76
CA GLU A 164 -29.65 4.93 19.05
C GLU A 164 -28.44 4.24 18.42
N ASP A 165 -28.52 2.92 18.29
CA ASP A 165 -27.47 2.12 17.66
C ASP A 165 -27.33 2.46 16.16
N TRP A 166 -26.11 2.29 15.65
CA TRP A 166 -25.86 2.23 14.21
C TRP A 166 -26.54 1.01 13.62
N ILE A 167 -27.19 1.19 12.46
CA ILE A 167 -27.78 0.09 11.69
C ILE A 167 -27.02 -0.03 10.38
N VAL A 168 -26.43 -1.19 10.15
CA VAL A 168 -25.51 -1.45 9.03
C VAL A 168 -26.03 -2.59 8.18
N TRP A 169 -26.43 -2.30 6.96
CA TRP A 169 -26.73 -3.33 5.96
C TRP A 169 -25.49 -3.60 5.10
N THR A 170 -25.23 -4.86 4.75
CA THR A 170 -24.12 -5.21 3.86
C THR A 170 -24.50 -6.27 2.82
N TYR A 171 -23.82 -6.21 1.69
CA TYR A 171 -23.95 -7.22 0.63
C TYR A 171 -23.51 -8.60 1.13
N GLY A 172 -24.33 -9.61 0.86
CA GLY A 172 -24.03 -11.01 1.18
C GLY A 172 -24.37 -11.45 2.60
N VAL A 173 -24.91 -10.56 3.44
CA VAL A 173 -25.39 -10.88 4.79
C VAL A 173 -26.92 -10.75 4.81
N SER A 174 -27.61 -11.72 5.42
CA SER A 174 -29.05 -11.61 5.64
C SER A 174 -29.30 -10.53 6.68
N GLY A 175 -29.98 -9.47 6.24
CA GLY A 175 -30.43 -8.31 7.01
C GLY A 175 -29.33 -7.40 7.58
N VAL A 176 -29.36 -6.98 8.85
CA VAL A 176 -28.54 -5.88 9.38
C VAL A 176 -27.55 -6.28 10.47
N MET A 177 -26.56 -5.42 10.69
CA MET A 177 -25.52 -5.44 11.73
C MET A 177 -25.47 -4.08 12.45
N SER A 178 -24.54 -3.90 13.39
CA SER A 178 -24.30 -2.62 14.08
C SER A 178 -22.82 -2.32 14.23
N PHE A 179 -22.44 -1.03 14.17
CA PHE A 179 -21.10 -0.60 14.59
C PHE A 179 -20.97 -0.65 16.11
N ASN A 180 -21.79 0.06 16.87
CA ASN A 180 -21.58 0.29 18.31
C ASN A 180 -22.16 -0.79 19.25
N SER A 181 -22.85 -1.81 18.73
CA SER A 181 -23.49 -2.84 19.55
C SER A 181 -22.82 -4.21 19.37
N PRO A 182 -22.03 -4.66 20.37
CA PRO A 182 -21.44 -5.99 20.39
C PRO A 182 -22.37 -6.94 21.14
N LEU A 183 -23.44 -7.45 20.51
CA LEU A 183 -24.33 -8.43 21.15
C LEU A 183 -24.25 -9.82 20.52
N ALA A 184 -24.31 -10.78 21.44
CA ALA A 184 -23.88 -12.17 21.35
C ALA A 184 -24.84 -13.07 20.58
N HIS A 185 -24.27 -14.04 19.87
CA HIS A 185 -24.96 -15.28 19.55
C HIS A 185 -24.27 -16.47 20.22
N SER A 186 -25.05 -17.20 21.00
CA SER A 186 -24.67 -18.51 21.52
C SER A 186 -24.79 -19.54 20.40
N ASN A 187 -23.64 -19.98 19.89
CA ASN A 187 -23.44 -21.15 19.03
C ASN A 187 -24.33 -21.29 17.76
N SER A 188 -23.66 -21.17 16.61
CA SER A 188 -23.85 -21.99 15.39
C SER A 188 -25.04 -21.74 14.45
N SER A 189 -25.93 -20.79 14.68
CA SER A 189 -26.92 -20.40 13.65
C SER A 189 -26.48 -19.14 12.89
N GLN A 190 -26.85 -19.08 11.61
CA GLN A 190 -26.54 -18.04 10.62
C GLN A 190 -27.22 -16.68 10.92
N ASP A 191 -27.58 -16.44 12.19
CA ASP A 191 -28.59 -15.46 12.55
C ASP A 191 -28.00 -14.05 12.80
N GLU A 192 -28.73 -13.11 12.22
CA GLU A 192 -28.55 -11.67 12.10
C GLU A 192 -28.56 -10.93 13.45
N TYR A 193 -27.94 -9.74 13.56
CA TYR A 193 -28.26 -8.81 14.66
C TYR A 193 -29.77 -8.63 14.66
N THR A 194 -30.46 -8.89 15.77
CA THR A 194 -31.89 -8.62 15.86
C THR A 194 -32.06 -7.15 16.26
N PRO A 195 -32.25 -6.21 15.32
CA PRO A 195 -32.53 -4.84 15.67
C PRO A 195 -33.77 -4.73 16.57
N GLY A 196 -33.86 -3.63 17.32
CA GLY A 196 -35.15 -3.17 17.81
C GLY A 196 -36.21 -3.20 16.68
N THR A 197 -37.44 -3.60 17.01
CA THR A 197 -38.50 -3.83 16.03
C THR A 197 -38.62 -2.67 15.03
N GLY A 198 -38.49 -2.97 13.74
CA GLY A 198 -38.62 -1.98 12.66
C GLY A 198 -37.32 -1.31 12.22
N ASN A 199 -36.14 -1.55 12.83
CA ASN A 199 -34.87 -1.03 12.29
C ASN A 199 -34.34 -1.93 11.16
N THR A 200 -35.01 -1.92 10.02
CA THR A 200 -34.62 -2.69 8.84
C THR A 200 -34.08 -1.79 7.74
N ILE A 201 -33.18 -2.33 6.93
CA ILE A 201 -32.70 -1.72 5.69
C ILE A 201 -32.79 -2.80 4.62
N THR A 202 -33.30 -2.46 3.44
CA THR A 202 -33.38 -3.35 2.29
C THR A 202 -32.90 -2.60 1.07
N SER A 203 -31.78 -3.03 0.50
CA SER A 203 -31.26 -2.51 -0.76
C SER A 203 -31.57 -3.49 -1.89
N PRO A 204 -32.07 -3.04 -3.06
CA PRO A 204 -32.24 -3.93 -4.20
C PRO A 204 -30.90 -4.55 -4.61
N LEU A 205 -30.82 -5.89 -4.62
CA LEU A 205 -29.67 -6.60 -5.19
C LEU A 205 -29.81 -6.62 -6.71
N GLY A 206 -29.39 -5.54 -7.38
CA GLY A 206 -29.43 -5.45 -8.83
C GLY A 206 -28.30 -6.25 -9.49
N THR A 207 -28.63 -7.12 -10.46
CA THR A 207 -27.65 -7.73 -11.38
C THR A 207 -27.14 -6.75 -12.44
N THR A 208 -27.70 -5.54 -12.50
CA THR A 208 -27.50 -4.54 -13.57
C THR A 208 -26.98 -3.17 -13.11
N ASN A 209 -26.39 -3.07 -11.91
CA ASN A 209 -25.56 -1.94 -11.46
C ASN A 209 -26.22 -0.55 -11.31
N GLU A 210 -27.54 -0.39 -11.33
CA GLU A 210 -28.15 0.94 -11.18
C GLU A 210 -29.29 0.91 -10.17
N THR A 211 -28.95 1.12 -8.89
CA THR A 211 -29.93 1.46 -7.86
C THR A 211 -29.67 2.88 -7.41
N THR A 212 -30.74 3.67 -7.30
CA THR A 212 -30.70 5.05 -6.80
C THR A 212 -31.41 5.18 -5.46
N GLU A 213 -31.84 4.06 -4.88
CA GLU A 213 -32.65 4.02 -3.67
C GLU A 213 -32.46 2.74 -2.87
N PHE A 214 -32.75 2.83 -1.58
CA PHE A 214 -32.96 1.71 -0.67
C PHE A 214 -34.20 1.97 0.18
N THR A 215 -34.74 0.92 0.80
CA THR A 215 -35.92 0.98 1.65
C THR A 215 -35.53 0.80 3.11
N ILE A 216 -36.17 1.54 4.01
CA ILE A 216 -36.00 1.43 5.46
C ILE A 216 -37.32 1.11 6.16
N GLY A 217 -37.22 0.51 7.34
CA GLY A 217 -38.35 0.30 8.23
C GLY A 217 -38.77 1.58 8.98
N ASN A 218 -39.60 1.42 10.01
CA ASN A 218 -40.11 2.52 10.85
C ASN A 218 -39.47 2.62 12.23
N GLY A 219 -38.43 1.84 12.50
CA GLY A 219 -37.78 1.80 13.81
C GLY A 219 -37.03 3.09 14.12
N ASP A 220 -36.82 3.35 15.40
CA ASP A 220 -36.29 4.63 15.86
C ASP A 220 -34.83 4.89 15.46
N ALA A 221 -34.05 3.83 15.18
CA ALA A 221 -32.68 3.97 14.71
C ALA A 221 -32.58 4.33 13.22
N VAL A 222 -33.68 4.26 12.46
CA VAL A 222 -33.67 4.51 11.00
C VAL A 222 -34.72 5.52 10.50
N ASN A 223 -35.90 5.64 11.14
CA ASN A 223 -37.00 6.43 10.58
C ASN A 223 -38.04 6.94 11.60
N LYS A 224 -37.65 7.29 12.82
CA LYS A 224 -38.53 7.96 13.80
C LYS A 224 -39.05 9.28 13.25
N ASN A 225 -40.37 9.48 13.34
CA ASN A 225 -40.99 10.74 12.92
C ASN A 225 -40.39 11.95 13.67
N GLY A 226 -39.83 12.90 12.91
CA GLY A 226 -39.25 14.14 13.42
C GLY A 226 -37.74 14.09 13.70
N ASP A 227 -37.15 12.91 13.89
CA ASP A 227 -35.71 12.77 14.09
C ASP A 227 -34.97 12.89 12.75
N THR A 228 -33.70 13.29 12.77
CA THR A 228 -32.87 13.41 11.57
C THR A 228 -31.80 12.32 11.48
N TYR A 229 -31.47 11.95 10.25
CA TYR A 229 -30.64 10.79 9.95
C TYR A 229 -29.58 11.11 8.91
N VAL A 230 -28.50 10.34 8.95
CA VAL A 230 -27.48 10.26 7.89
C VAL A 230 -27.22 8.80 7.54
N ALA A 231 -27.02 8.52 6.25
CA ALA A 231 -26.52 7.25 5.74
C ALA A 231 -25.20 7.46 4.98
N TYR A 232 -24.23 6.60 5.25
CA TYR A 232 -23.04 6.43 4.41
C TYR A 232 -23.19 5.18 3.56
N ILE A 233 -22.99 5.33 2.25
CA ILE A 233 -23.35 4.32 1.26
C ILE A 233 -22.12 4.06 0.39
N TRP A 234 -21.61 2.83 0.43
CA TRP A 234 -20.48 2.40 -0.39
C TRP A 234 -20.96 1.50 -1.52
N ALA A 235 -20.43 1.68 -2.73
CA ALA A 235 -20.79 0.87 -3.90
C ALA A 235 -20.14 -0.52 -3.86
N ASN A 236 -20.85 -1.55 -4.30
CA ASN A 236 -20.28 -2.86 -4.61
C ASN A 236 -20.05 -3.01 -6.10
N HIS A 237 -18.80 -3.21 -6.52
CA HIS A 237 -18.52 -3.51 -7.90
C HIS A 237 -18.62 -4.99 -8.20
N VAL A 238 -19.43 -5.31 -9.21
CA VAL A 238 -19.62 -6.66 -9.70
C VAL A 238 -19.36 -6.69 -11.19
N ASN A 239 -18.45 -7.57 -11.60
CA ASN A 239 -18.16 -7.85 -13.01
C ASN A 239 -17.76 -6.61 -13.85
N GLY A 240 -16.85 -5.76 -13.36
CA GLY A 240 -16.35 -4.61 -14.13
C GLY A 240 -17.27 -3.38 -14.10
N SER A 241 -18.17 -3.30 -13.12
CA SER A 241 -19.14 -2.21 -13.01
C SER A 241 -18.60 -0.91 -12.45
N GLY A 242 -17.36 -0.89 -11.95
CA GLY A 242 -16.84 0.28 -11.27
C GLY A 242 -16.69 1.51 -12.16
N ALA A 243 -16.35 1.34 -13.43
CA ALA A 243 -16.13 2.44 -14.38
C ALA A 243 -14.99 3.44 -13.98
N PHE A 244 -13.98 2.98 -13.23
CA PHE A 244 -12.80 3.78 -12.85
C PHE A 244 -11.56 3.43 -13.67
N GLY A 245 -10.50 4.20 -13.47
CA GLY A 245 -9.19 3.95 -14.08
C GLY A 245 -9.06 4.52 -15.49
N PRO A 246 -7.86 4.49 -16.09
CA PRO A 246 -7.58 5.14 -17.38
C PRO A 246 -8.49 4.72 -18.54
N ASP A 247 -9.01 3.48 -18.49
CA ASP A 247 -9.90 2.90 -19.49
C ASP A 247 -11.37 2.79 -19.02
N GLU A 248 -11.69 3.32 -17.83
CA GLU A 248 -13.02 3.27 -17.19
C GLU A 248 -13.61 1.86 -17.09
N ASP A 249 -12.78 0.88 -16.77
CA ASP A 249 -13.13 -0.55 -16.67
C ASP A 249 -12.75 -1.17 -15.31
N GLN A 250 -12.20 -0.37 -14.39
CA GLN A 250 -11.70 -0.89 -13.13
C GLN A 250 -12.80 -0.92 -12.06
N ASP A 251 -12.94 -2.08 -11.45
CA ASP A 251 -13.59 -2.22 -10.15
C ASP A 251 -12.64 -1.76 -9.05
N ILE A 252 -13.00 -0.73 -8.27
CA ILE A 252 -12.15 -0.19 -7.21
C ILE A 252 -12.61 -0.48 -5.77
N ILE A 253 -13.85 -0.94 -5.56
CA ILE A 253 -14.38 -1.30 -4.26
C ILE A 253 -15.23 -2.57 -4.38
N LYS A 254 -15.02 -3.54 -3.50
CA LYS A 254 -15.75 -4.81 -3.48
C LYS A 254 -16.06 -5.29 -2.09
N PHE A 255 -17.11 -6.09 -2.02
CA PHE A 255 -17.59 -6.74 -0.81
C PHE A 255 -17.73 -8.23 -1.04
N GLY A 256 -17.60 -9.00 0.04
CA GLY A 256 -17.86 -10.43 -0.01
C GLY A 256 -18.00 -11.04 1.35
N THR A 257 -18.35 -12.32 1.33
CA THR A 257 -18.46 -13.16 2.52
C THR A 257 -17.73 -14.46 2.31
N TYR A 258 -17.30 -15.08 3.41
CA TYR A 258 -16.74 -16.43 3.40
C TYR A 258 -17.05 -17.16 4.70
N THR A 259 -17.04 -18.48 4.61
CA THR A 259 -17.13 -19.37 5.77
C THR A 259 -15.72 -19.72 6.21
N GLY A 260 -15.46 -19.59 7.51
CA GLY A 260 -14.20 -20.01 8.08
C GLY A 260 -14.06 -21.52 8.07
N ASP A 261 -12.86 -22.00 7.77
CA ASP A 261 -12.57 -23.42 7.55
C ASP A 261 -11.45 -23.96 8.47
N ASN A 262 -10.93 -23.16 9.39
CA ASN A 262 -9.74 -23.44 10.19
C ASN A 262 -8.46 -23.74 9.35
N ALA A 263 -8.49 -23.60 8.02
CA ALA A 263 -7.29 -23.78 7.22
C ALA A 263 -6.34 -22.64 7.50
N THR A 264 -5.03 -22.91 7.59
CA THR A 264 -4.04 -21.85 7.85
C THR A 264 -4.23 -20.66 6.89
N PHE A 265 -4.73 -20.91 5.67
CA PHE A 265 -5.06 -19.90 4.69
C PHE A 265 -6.42 -20.21 4.03
N ASN A 266 -7.28 -19.20 3.94
CA ASN A 266 -8.56 -19.22 3.24
C ASN A 266 -8.61 -18.03 2.27
N GLU A 267 -8.04 -18.19 1.08
CA GLU A 267 -7.82 -17.08 0.14
C GLU A 267 -9.12 -16.59 -0.49
N GLN A 268 -9.37 -15.28 -0.44
CA GLN A 268 -10.53 -14.64 -1.08
C GLN A 268 -10.07 -13.84 -2.30
N ASN A 269 -10.52 -14.23 -3.49
CA ASN A 269 -10.18 -13.52 -4.72
C ASN A 269 -11.01 -12.24 -4.86
N VAL A 270 -10.37 -11.07 -4.76
CA VAL A 270 -11.02 -9.76 -4.93
C VAL A 270 -10.91 -9.26 -6.37
N GLY A 271 -9.92 -9.73 -7.12
CA GLY A 271 -9.61 -9.29 -8.48
C GLY A 271 -8.67 -8.09 -8.56
N PHE A 272 -8.14 -7.62 -7.43
CA PHE A 272 -7.15 -6.53 -7.38
C PHE A 272 -6.34 -6.54 -6.07
N GLU A 273 -5.19 -5.88 -6.08
CA GLU A 273 -4.45 -5.59 -4.85
C GLU A 273 -5.17 -4.49 -4.04
N PRO A 274 -5.51 -4.73 -2.76
CA PRO A 274 -6.18 -3.75 -1.92
C PRO A 274 -5.20 -2.79 -1.22
N GLN A 275 -5.59 -1.53 -1.06
CA GLN A 275 -4.92 -0.57 -0.17
C GLN A 275 -5.62 -0.41 1.18
N PHE A 276 -6.89 -0.80 1.26
CA PHE A 276 -7.71 -0.77 2.47
C PHE A 276 -8.54 -2.04 2.53
N SER A 277 -8.69 -2.59 3.72
CA SER A 277 -9.64 -3.67 3.99
C SER A 277 -10.33 -3.49 5.33
N MET A 278 -11.61 -3.87 5.38
CA MET A 278 -12.40 -3.97 6.59
C MET A 278 -12.95 -5.38 6.73
N HIS A 279 -12.84 -5.98 7.91
CA HIS A 279 -13.28 -7.34 8.19
C HIS A 279 -14.14 -7.41 9.45
N ARG A 280 -15.18 -8.24 9.43
CA ARG A 280 -15.94 -8.60 10.62
C ARG A 280 -16.36 -10.06 10.57
N ASN A 281 -16.19 -10.75 11.69
CA ASN A 281 -16.92 -11.99 11.96
C ASN A 281 -18.31 -11.60 12.46
N TRP A 282 -19.34 -11.76 11.63
CA TRP A 282 -20.69 -11.39 12.07
C TRP A 282 -21.39 -12.52 12.83
N SER A 283 -20.86 -13.75 12.73
CA SER A 283 -21.37 -14.92 13.47
C SER A 283 -20.90 -14.98 14.92
N HIS A 284 -20.07 -14.03 15.34
CA HIS A 284 -19.56 -13.93 16.69
C HIS A 284 -19.43 -12.47 17.12
N ASN A 285 -19.18 -12.26 18.42
CA ASN A 285 -19.04 -10.92 18.97
C ASN A 285 -17.63 -10.34 18.73
N ASP A 286 -17.21 -10.30 17.47
CA ASP A 286 -15.90 -9.75 17.09
C ASP A 286 -16.05 -8.33 16.53
N PRO A 287 -15.04 -7.48 16.78
CA PRO A 287 -15.05 -6.10 16.29
C PRO A 287 -14.95 -6.02 14.77
N TRP A 288 -15.30 -4.86 14.21
CA TRP A 288 -14.94 -4.54 12.84
C TRP A 288 -13.49 -4.07 12.81
N ASN A 289 -12.65 -4.76 12.04
CA ASN A 289 -11.21 -4.52 11.99
C ASN A 289 -10.86 -3.79 10.70
N ILE A 290 -10.13 -2.68 10.78
CA ILE A 290 -9.61 -1.93 9.64
C ILE A 290 -8.12 -2.14 9.47
N TYR A 291 -7.72 -2.34 8.21
CA TYR A 291 -6.35 -2.49 7.76
C TYR A 291 -6.09 -1.65 6.51
N ASP A 292 -4.85 -1.18 6.37
CA ASP A 292 -4.41 -0.48 5.15
C ASP A 292 -2.89 -0.59 4.95
N THR A 293 -2.45 -0.31 3.71
CA THR A 293 -1.03 -0.28 3.33
C THR A 293 -0.27 0.85 4.01
N THR A 294 -0.93 1.96 4.38
CA THR A 294 -0.27 3.15 4.94
C THR A 294 0.29 2.85 6.32
N ARG A 295 -0.46 2.14 7.17
CA ARG A 295 -0.02 1.65 8.49
C ARG A 295 0.86 0.41 8.44
N GLY A 296 0.99 -0.18 7.25
CA GLY A 296 1.70 -1.42 7.03
C GLY A 296 0.77 -2.60 7.22
N TRP A 297 0.94 -3.57 6.35
CA TRP A 297 0.22 -4.83 6.45
C TRP A 297 0.99 -5.76 7.38
N PRO A 298 0.42 -6.19 8.50
CA PRO A 298 1.05 -7.15 9.39
C PRO A 298 1.76 -8.31 8.66
N HIS A 299 2.94 -8.66 9.15
CA HIS A 299 3.79 -9.71 8.63
C HIS A 299 4.67 -10.18 9.79
N THR A 300 4.58 -11.45 10.13
CA THR A 300 5.47 -12.06 11.13
C THR A 300 6.16 -13.26 10.50
N PRO A 301 7.48 -13.19 10.26
CA PRO A 301 8.32 -14.38 10.26
C PRO A 301 8.20 -15.05 11.64
N SER A 302 8.32 -16.38 11.69
CA SER A 302 8.23 -17.13 12.95
C SER A 302 9.20 -16.59 14.02
N GLY A 303 8.67 -16.22 15.20
CA GLY A 303 9.46 -15.87 16.38
C GLY A 303 9.51 -14.38 16.76
N ASP A 304 8.79 -13.50 16.07
CA ASP A 304 8.72 -12.07 16.41
C ASP A 304 7.44 -11.73 17.20
N PRO A 305 7.55 -11.13 18.41
CA PRO A 305 6.41 -10.70 19.22
C PRO A 305 5.81 -9.34 18.81
N HIS A 306 6.05 -8.81 17.60
CA HIS A 306 5.46 -7.53 17.18
C HIS A 306 4.40 -7.71 16.08
N TYR A 307 3.18 -7.38 16.49
CA TYR A 307 1.92 -7.87 15.95
C TYR A 307 1.26 -6.89 14.98
N PRO A 308 0.24 -7.35 14.22
CA PRO A 308 -0.62 -6.52 13.40
C PRO A 308 -1.08 -5.16 13.96
N HIS A 309 -0.88 -4.11 13.16
CA HIS A 309 -1.52 -2.79 13.31
C HIS A 309 -2.99 -2.88 12.90
N LEU A 310 -3.88 -3.21 13.83
CA LEU A 310 -5.33 -3.22 13.61
C LEU A 310 -6.02 -2.10 14.39
N LEU A 311 -7.10 -1.58 13.82
CA LEU A 311 -7.99 -0.63 14.49
C LEU A 311 -9.40 -1.21 14.51
N GLU A 312 -10.05 -1.16 15.67
CA GLU A 312 -11.37 -1.74 15.93
C GLU A 312 -12.42 -0.63 15.98
N ILE A 313 -13.32 -0.61 15.01
CA ILE A 313 -14.28 0.51 14.79
C ILE A 313 -15.20 0.73 15.98
N ASN A 314 -15.56 -0.35 16.66
CA ASN A 314 -16.56 -0.40 17.71
C ASN A 314 -15.97 -0.34 19.12
N THR A 315 -14.71 0.08 19.24
CA THR A 315 -14.03 0.26 20.53
C THR A 315 -13.25 1.57 20.52
N THR A 316 -12.90 2.05 21.71
CA THR A 316 -11.95 3.15 21.89
C THR A 316 -10.50 2.67 21.83
N ALA A 317 -10.25 1.38 21.61
CA ALA A 317 -8.93 0.79 21.75
C ALA A 317 -7.90 1.55 20.91
N VAL A 318 -6.73 1.80 21.51
CA VAL A 318 -5.54 2.21 20.75
C VAL A 318 -5.27 1.20 19.64
N GLU A 319 -4.46 1.57 18.66
CA GLU A 319 -3.91 0.60 17.71
C GLU A 319 -3.22 -0.50 18.49
N SER A 320 -3.90 -1.64 18.55
CA SER A 320 -3.57 -2.68 19.51
C SER A 320 -2.67 -3.70 18.84
N HIS A 321 -1.62 -4.06 19.58
CA HIS A 321 -0.72 -5.15 19.25
C HIS A 321 -1.40 -6.44 19.68
N TYR A 322 -1.97 -7.21 18.75
CA TYR A 322 -2.67 -8.43 19.11
C TYR A 322 -1.69 -9.55 19.48
N GLY A 323 -1.53 -9.79 20.78
CA GLY A 323 -0.47 -10.55 21.44
C GLY A 323 -0.15 -11.99 21.02
N ASN A 324 -0.68 -12.56 19.92
CA ASN A 324 -0.37 -13.92 19.44
C ASN A 324 -0.77 -14.17 17.96
N LEU A 325 -0.72 -13.16 17.07
CA LEU A 325 -0.98 -13.37 15.64
C LEU A 325 0.30 -13.77 14.90
N ASN A 326 0.62 -15.06 14.90
CA ASN A 326 1.88 -15.59 14.34
C ASN A 326 1.99 -15.58 12.81
N ARG A 327 0.92 -15.32 12.06
CA ARG A 327 0.95 -15.27 10.58
C ARG A 327 -0.20 -14.45 10.04
N TRP A 328 -0.02 -13.15 9.93
CA TRP A 328 -0.91 -12.34 9.10
C TRP A 328 -0.08 -11.78 7.96
N SER A 329 -0.62 -11.80 6.74
CA SER A 329 -0.16 -10.96 5.63
C SER A 329 -1.26 -10.99 4.57
N PRO A 330 -1.94 -9.87 4.30
CA PRO A 330 -3.06 -9.77 3.38
C PRO A 330 -2.57 -9.39 1.97
N LEU A 331 -1.30 -9.64 1.68
CA LEU A 331 -0.70 -9.50 0.36
C LEU A 331 -0.12 -10.80 -0.17
N VAL A 332 -0.14 -11.86 0.63
CA VAL A 332 0.48 -13.12 0.23
C VAL A 332 -0.57 -14.07 -0.33
N SER A 333 -0.83 -13.87 -1.62
CA SER A 333 -1.73 -14.71 -2.39
C SER A 333 -0.97 -15.85 -3.09
N THR A 334 -1.61 -17.01 -3.26
CA THR A 334 -1.13 -18.09 -4.15
C THR A 334 -1.56 -17.87 -5.60
N SER A 335 -2.58 -17.02 -5.80
CA SER A 335 -3.07 -16.54 -7.09
C SER A 335 -3.34 -15.05 -6.97
N THR A 336 -2.29 -14.26 -7.13
CA THR A 336 -2.10 -12.79 -6.99
C THR A 336 -3.26 -11.80 -7.15
N LEU A 337 -4.49 -12.20 -7.49
CA LEU A 337 -5.75 -11.45 -7.51
C LEU A 337 -6.54 -11.48 -6.17
N GLY A 338 -6.00 -11.91 -5.03
CA GLY A 338 -6.78 -12.06 -3.78
C GLY A 338 -6.43 -11.12 -2.63
N LEU A 339 -7.44 -10.87 -1.78
CA LEU A 339 -7.27 -10.66 -0.33
C LEU A 339 -6.97 -12.05 0.27
N PRO A 340 -5.75 -12.37 0.70
CA PRO A 340 -5.50 -13.54 1.49
C PRO A 340 -6.12 -13.33 2.88
N VAL A 341 -7.18 -14.07 3.18
CA VAL A 341 -7.67 -14.22 4.55
C VAL A 341 -6.91 -15.41 5.16
N ILE A 342 -6.24 -15.19 6.28
CA ILE A 342 -5.35 -16.17 6.92
C ILE A 342 -5.84 -16.40 8.36
N MET A 343 -5.82 -17.65 8.82
CA MET A 343 -6.08 -17.97 10.22
C MET A 343 -5.11 -17.24 11.14
N ALA A 344 -5.65 -16.67 12.22
CA ALA A 344 -4.90 -16.58 13.46
C ALA A 344 -4.51 -18.01 13.89
N GLN A 345 -3.21 -18.31 13.96
CA GLN A 345 -2.72 -19.61 14.47
C GLN A 345 -2.86 -19.74 16.00
N SER A 346 -3.50 -18.79 16.68
CA SER A 346 -3.80 -18.91 18.11
C SER A 346 -5.30 -19.09 18.31
N SER A 347 -5.70 -19.45 19.53
CA SER A 347 -7.05 -19.70 20.03
C SER A 347 -8.09 -18.59 19.78
N ASP A 348 -7.74 -17.55 19.03
CA ASP A 348 -8.59 -16.41 18.74
C ASP A 348 -9.18 -16.47 17.32
N GLN A 349 -10.50 -16.60 17.29
CA GLN A 349 -11.29 -17.08 16.18
C GLN A 349 -11.86 -15.94 15.30
N LYS A 350 -11.16 -14.79 15.24
CA LYS A 350 -11.63 -13.52 14.63
C LYS A 350 -11.70 -13.45 13.10
N PHE A 351 -11.03 -14.37 12.38
CA PHE A 351 -10.91 -14.26 10.91
C PHE A 351 -11.19 -15.53 10.10
N ASN A 352 -10.96 -16.73 10.62
CA ASN A 352 -11.13 -17.94 9.82
C ASN A 352 -11.49 -19.20 10.63
N ALA A 353 -12.09 -19.00 11.80
CA ALA A 353 -12.50 -20.13 12.62
C ALA A 353 -13.57 -20.97 11.94
N SER A 354 -13.42 -22.29 12.05
CA SER A 354 -14.30 -23.23 11.39
C SER A 354 -15.76 -22.96 11.73
N SER A 355 -16.60 -22.97 10.69
CA SER A 355 -18.06 -22.78 10.80
C SER A 355 -18.48 -21.40 11.31
N ARG A 356 -17.58 -20.42 11.31
CA ARG A 356 -17.91 -19.00 11.52
C ARG A 356 -18.06 -18.29 10.18
N TYR A 357 -18.81 -17.19 10.15
CA TYR A 357 -19.09 -16.43 8.94
C TYR A 357 -18.51 -15.03 9.01
N TYR A 358 -17.85 -14.63 7.93
CA TYR A 358 -17.04 -13.43 7.87
C TYR A 358 -17.34 -12.58 6.64
N TRP A 359 -17.46 -11.28 6.86
CA TRP A 359 -17.70 -10.28 5.84
C TRP A 359 -16.44 -9.44 5.64
N TRP A 360 -16.21 -9.01 4.41
CA TRP A 360 -15.12 -8.10 4.09
C TRP A 360 -15.52 -7.03 3.07
N MET A 361 -14.80 -5.92 3.15
CA MET A 361 -14.77 -4.82 2.19
C MET A 361 -13.32 -4.55 1.80
N ALA A 362 -13.03 -4.36 0.52
CA ALA A 362 -11.72 -3.96 0.05
C ALA A 362 -11.78 -2.81 -0.96
N ILE A 363 -10.80 -1.92 -0.89
CA ILE A 363 -10.60 -0.83 -1.85
C ILE A 363 -9.25 -1.04 -2.56
N ARG A 364 -9.27 -0.97 -3.90
CA ARG A 364 -8.14 -1.18 -4.79
C ARG A 364 -7.01 -0.19 -4.51
N HIS A 365 -5.77 -0.65 -4.57
CA HIS A 365 -4.58 0.20 -4.59
C HIS A 365 -4.46 0.99 -5.90
N ASP A 366 -4.12 2.27 -5.82
CA ASP A 366 -3.94 3.11 -7.01
C ASP A 366 -2.60 2.83 -7.71
N TYR A 367 -2.61 2.61 -9.03
CA TYR A 367 -1.40 2.31 -9.81
C TYR A 367 -1.27 3.30 -10.96
N GLU A 368 -0.57 4.39 -10.68
CA GLU A 368 -0.37 5.44 -11.66
C GLU A 368 0.90 5.24 -12.48
N GLU A 369 0.86 5.66 -13.73
CA GLU A 369 2.06 5.79 -14.55
C GLU A 369 2.86 7.00 -14.07
N ALA A 370 4.19 6.87 -14.04
CA ALA A 370 5.06 8.00 -13.72
C ALA A 370 5.15 8.95 -14.92
N THR A 371 5.03 10.26 -14.68
CA THR A 371 5.28 11.28 -15.71
C THR A 371 6.69 11.86 -15.65
N SER A 372 7.38 11.66 -14.52
CA SER A 372 8.76 12.09 -14.31
C SER A 372 9.48 11.18 -13.33
N ARG A 373 10.82 11.26 -13.30
CA ARG A 373 11.64 10.57 -12.30
C ARG A 373 11.23 10.90 -10.86
N SER A 374 10.95 12.18 -10.59
CA SER A 374 10.66 12.66 -9.23
C SER A 374 9.46 12.00 -8.57
N GLU A 375 8.45 11.58 -9.33
CA GLU A 375 7.28 10.85 -8.80
C GLU A 375 7.59 9.42 -8.36
N PHE A 376 8.72 8.88 -8.81
CA PHE A 376 9.06 7.47 -8.73
C PHE A 376 10.26 7.21 -7.81
N PHE A 377 11.29 8.03 -7.89
CA PHE A 377 12.59 7.74 -7.28
C PHE A 377 13.19 8.98 -6.63
N ASP A 378 13.63 8.86 -5.38
CA ASP A 378 14.35 9.90 -4.65
C ASP A 378 15.66 9.33 -4.04
N LEU A 379 16.62 10.24 -3.86
CA LEU A 379 17.87 10.01 -3.14
C LEU A 379 17.89 10.91 -1.92
N ASP A 380 18.45 10.41 -0.83
CA ASP A 380 18.77 11.23 0.35
C ASP A 380 20.02 10.69 1.04
N HIS A 381 20.69 11.55 1.81
CA HIS A 381 21.87 11.18 2.58
C HIS A 381 21.91 11.95 3.90
N THR A 382 22.52 11.36 4.92
CA THR A 382 22.58 12.01 6.23
C THR A 382 23.52 13.22 6.18
N GLN A 383 22.98 14.43 6.30
CA GLN A 383 23.77 15.65 6.38
C GLN A 383 24.01 16.03 7.85
N THR A 384 25.17 15.64 8.39
CA THR A 384 25.70 16.03 9.72
C THR A 384 24.89 15.56 10.95
N ALA A 385 25.60 15.27 12.04
CA ALA A 385 25.03 14.81 13.31
C ALA A 385 24.03 15.85 13.87
N VAL A 386 22.75 15.49 13.91
CA VAL A 386 21.72 16.28 14.60
C VAL A 386 21.81 16.00 16.09
N THR A 387 21.87 17.05 16.92
CA THR A 387 21.90 16.94 18.38
C THR A 387 20.64 16.25 18.92
N ALA A 388 20.79 15.57 20.06
CA ALA A 388 19.84 14.60 20.60
C ALA A 388 18.40 15.10 20.86
N ASP A 389 18.17 16.41 20.90
CA ASP A 389 16.88 17.02 21.25
C ASP A 389 15.81 17.00 20.12
N ALA A 390 16.15 16.56 18.91
CA ALA A 390 15.20 16.43 17.78
C ALA A 390 14.76 14.98 17.50
N ILE A 391 15.13 14.04 18.37
CA ILE A 391 15.08 12.59 18.12
C ILE A 391 13.74 12.00 18.60
N SER A 392 12.88 11.57 17.67
CA SER A 392 12.05 10.35 17.77
C SER A 392 10.91 10.25 16.75
N VAL A 393 10.75 11.21 15.84
CA VAL A 393 9.47 11.34 15.13
C VAL A 393 9.53 11.56 13.61
N ALA A 394 10.67 11.88 13.04
CA ALA A 394 10.85 12.04 11.59
C ALA A 394 11.56 10.84 10.96
N PRO A 395 11.30 10.51 9.69
CA PRO A 395 12.17 9.60 8.96
C PRO A 395 13.58 10.19 8.88
N MET A 396 14.59 9.33 8.83
CA MET A 396 15.97 9.74 8.67
C MET A 396 16.26 10.11 7.21
N PHE A 397 15.62 9.42 6.27
CA PHE A 397 15.65 9.75 4.84
C PHE A 397 14.30 10.27 4.39
N HIS A 398 14.32 11.45 3.79
CA HIS A 398 13.14 12.18 3.36
C HIS A 398 12.91 12.03 1.86
N SER A 399 11.64 11.93 1.51
CA SER A 399 11.15 11.74 0.17
C SER A 399 10.32 12.96 -0.22
N SER A 400 10.66 13.59 -1.33
CA SER A 400 10.19 14.95 -1.67
C SER A 400 8.78 14.98 -2.29
N THR A 401 8.34 13.88 -2.90
CA THR A 401 7.13 13.84 -3.74
C THR A 401 6.08 12.81 -3.31
N GLY A 402 6.35 11.97 -2.30
CA GLY A 402 5.37 11.00 -1.83
C GLY A 402 5.92 9.89 -0.95
N ARG A 403 5.02 9.02 -0.48
CA ARG A 403 5.35 7.88 0.40
C ARG A 403 6.31 6.91 -0.28
N VAL A 404 7.34 6.48 0.44
CA VAL A 404 8.32 5.48 -0.03
C VAL A 404 7.72 4.08 0.08
N ASP A 405 7.88 3.25 -0.94
CA ASP A 405 7.47 1.84 -0.91
C ASP A 405 8.65 0.90 -0.68
N TRP A 406 9.81 1.23 -1.24
CA TRP A 406 11.05 0.48 -1.08
C TRP A 406 12.22 1.41 -0.79
N GLY A 407 12.94 1.11 0.28
CA GLY A 407 14.14 1.83 0.66
C GLY A 407 15.36 0.92 0.67
N VAL A 408 16.49 1.43 0.20
CA VAL A 408 17.82 0.82 0.31
C VAL A 408 18.74 1.82 0.97
N THR A 409 19.56 1.41 1.93
CA THR A 409 20.60 2.25 2.52
C THR A 409 21.89 1.49 2.74
N LYS A 410 22.99 2.24 2.71
CA LYS A 410 24.34 1.76 2.97
C LYS A 410 25.15 2.87 3.61
N ASN A 411 25.95 2.51 4.62
CA ASN A 411 27.05 3.36 5.05
C ASN A 411 28.13 3.30 3.97
N HIS A 412 28.37 4.43 3.31
CA HIS A 412 29.23 4.48 2.16
C HIS A 412 30.73 4.47 2.52
N SER A 413 31.12 4.63 3.77
CA SER A 413 32.54 4.71 4.18
C SER A 413 33.03 3.44 4.90
N SER A 414 32.11 2.63 5.42
CA SER A 414 32.42 1.52 6.33
C SER A 414 32.03 0.15 5.78
N THR A 415 32.42 -0.90 6.51
CA THR A 415 32.03 -2.28 6.23
C THR A 415 30.65 -2.66 6.79
N SER A 416 29.80 -1.68 7.10
CA SER A 416 28.41 -1.95 7.51
C SER A 416 27.63 -2.58 6.36
N ASN A 417 26.72 -3.50 6.69
CA ASN A 417 25.90 -4.17 5.70
C ASN A 417 24.95 -3.20 5.00
N TRP A 418 24.57 -3.55 3.77
CA TRP A 418 23.42 -2.95 3.13
C TRP A 418 22.15 -3.32 3.87
N LEU A 419 21.19 -2.39 3.92
CA LEU A 419 19.89 -2.64 4.51
C LEU A 419 18.81 -2.24 3.51
N THR A 420 17.76 -3.06 3.44
CA THR A 420 16.57 -2.74 2.66
C THR A 420 15.31 -3.16 3.38
N ALA A 421 14.25 -2.37 3.22
CA ALA A 421 12.92 -2.65 3.72
C ALA A 421 11.87 -2.30 2.68
N THR A 422 10.69 -2.92 2.77
CA THR A 422 9.53 -2.58 1.94
C THR A 422 8.30 -2.31 2.79
N ARG A 423 7.39 -1.49 2.29
CA ARG A 423 6.09 -1.24 2.92
C ARG A 423 5.20 -2.50 2.97
N LEU A 424 5.40 -3.43 2.04
CA LEU A 424 4.63 -4.69 1.96
C LEU A 424 5.00 -5.73 3.03
N THR A 425 6.20 -5.63 3.62
CA THR A 425 6.72 -6.62 4.60
C THR A 425 6.89 -6.07 6.02
N ASN A 426 6.22 -4.96 6.33
CA ASN A 426 6.07 -4.36 7.66
C ASN A 426 7.35 -4.18 8.50
N ARG A 427 8.22 -3.25 8.10
CA ARG A 427 9.39 -2.79 8.87
C ARG A 427 10.47 -3.85 9.16
N SER A 428 10.37 -5.05 8.58
CA SER A 428 11.50 -5.99 8.59
C SER A 428 12.56 -5.51 7.59
N THR A 429 13.84 -5.72 7.90
CA THR A 429 14.94 -5.48 6.95
C THR A 429 15.61 -6.76 6.49
N VAL A 430 16.13 -6.76 5.27
CA VAL A 430 17.08 -7.78 4.81
C VAL A 430 18.37 -7.10 4.37
N SER A 431 19.46 -7.84 4.48
CA SER A 431 20.75 -7.42 3.93
C SER A 431 20.92 -8.04 2.55
N PHE A 432 21.31 -7.23 1.54
CA PHE A 432 21.55 -7.72 0.18
C PHE A 432 22.69 -8.72 0.08
N ILE A 433 23.58 -8.80 1.06
CA ILE A 433 24.75 -9.68 1.03
C ILE A 433 24.60 -10.93 1.88
N SER A 434 23.60 -10.97 2.76
CA SER A 434 23.33 -12.14 3.59
C SER A 434 22.29 -13.00 2.89
N PRO A 435 22.51 -14.33 2.80
CA PRO A 435 21.46 -15.24 2.34
C PRO A 435 20.32 -15.34 3.38
N GLY A 436 20.44 -14.67 4.54
CA GLY A 436 19.42 -14.56 5.59
C GLY A 436 18.01 -14.19 5.10
N ALA A 437 17.02 -14.61 5.89
CA ALA A 437 15.67 -14.07 5.82
C ALA A 437 15.70 -12.59 6.26
N PHE A 438 14.58 -11.89 6.09
CA PHE A 438 14.39 -10.61 6.75
C PHE A 438 14.62 -10.77 8.26
N ALA A 439 15.49 -9.94 8.85
CA ALA A 439 15.65 -9.86 10.29
C ALA A 439 14.32 -9.43 10.91
N GLY A 440 14.04 -9.93 12.13
CA GLY A 440 12.86 -9.53 12.90
C GLY A 440 12.76 -8.00 13.00
N HIS A 441 11.56 -7.51 13.24
CA HIS A 441 11.24 -6.08 13.36
C HIS A 441 12.33 -5.34 14.13
N GLN A 442 12.91 -4.32 13.49
CA GLN A 442 13.77 -3.37 14.16
C GLN A 442 13.00 -2.04 14.23
N PRO A 443 12.88 -1.42 15.41
CA PRO A 443 12.16 -0.16 15.57
C PRO A 443 12.72 0.96 14.68
N ASP A 444 14.00 0.85 14.32
CA ASP A 444 14.76 1.82 13.52
C ASP A 444 14.54 1.68 12.01
N TYR A 445 13.76 0.72 11.49
CA TYR A 445 13.62 0.51 10.03
C TYR A 445 12.15 0.61 9.54
N GLY A 446 11.50 1.71 9.94
CA GLY A 446 10.09 1.99 9.66
C GLY A 446 9.78 2.73 8.35
N PHE A 447 8.49 2.69 7.96
CA PHE A 447 7.86 3.54 6.93
C PHE A 447 6.70 4.39 7.47
N ASP A 448 6.28 4.12 8.71
CA ASP A 448 5.25 4.86 9.43
C ASP A 448 5.94 5.77 10.45
N PHE A 449 6.01 7.05 10.09
CA PHE A 449 6.58 8.15 10.88
C PHE A 449 5.50 9.13 11.31
N SER A 450 4.34 8.61 11.68
CA SER A 450 3.18 9.37 12.18
C SER A 450 3.42 10.22 13.44
N GLY A 451 4.66 10.59 13.76
CA GLY A 451 5.04 11.59 14.74
C GLY A 451 5.69 12.87 14.18
N CYS A 452 6.05 12.95 12.89
CA CYS A 452 6.94 14.01 12.38
C CYS A 452 6.26 15.39 12.44
N ILE A 453 6.67 16.21 13.41
CA ILE A 453 6.17 17.57 13.62
C ILE A 453 6.59 18.51 12.46
N THR A 454 7.64 18.16 11.70
CA THR A 454 8.24 19.03 10.67
C THR A 454 7.74 18.80 9.24
N GLY A 455 6.60 18.11 9.08
CA GLY A 455 5.78 18.25 7.87
C GLY A 455 6.08 17.32 6.69
N THR A 456 6.95 16.31 6.83
CA THR A 456 7.01 15.22 5.83
C THR A 456 7.14 13.84 6.50
N ASN A 457 6.02 13.11 6.58
CA ASN A 457 5.99 11.68 6.93
C ASN A 457 6.45 10.79 5.75
N ASN A 458 6.85 11.40 4.64
CA ASN A 458 7.23 10.74 3.40
C ASN A 458 8.71 10.39 3.48
N GLY A 459 9.02 9.20 3.95
CA GLY A 459 10.40 8.76 4.12
C GLY A 459 10.50 7.35 4.68
N TRP A 460 11.71 6.93 4.98
CA TRP A 460 11.96 5.66 5.64
C TRP A 460 13.17 5.74 6.58
N PHE A 461 13.34 4.69 7.39
CA PHE A 461 14.43 4.54 8.36
C PHE A 461 14.29 5.47 9.58
N GLY A 462 14.11 4.90 10.77
CA GLY A 462 13.99 5.61 12.03
C GLY A 462 15.34 5.93 12.67
N ARG A 463 15.35 7.02 13.45
CA ARG A 463 16.46 7.39 14.33
C ARG A 463 16.20 6.79 15.71
N GLY A 464 16.89 5.71 16.06
CA GLY A 464 16.80 5.12 17.40
C GLY A 464 17.21 6.12 18.48
N THR A 465 16.48 6.15 19.59
CA THR A 465 16.85 6.95 20.78
C THR A 465 18.20 6.49 21.32
N GLY A 466 19.19 7.40 21.35
CA GLY A 466 20.50 7.15 21.96
C GLY A 466 21.57 6.55 21.03
N ASN A 467 21.24 6.24 19.77
CA ASN A 467 22.23 5.81 18.79
C ASN A 467 22.86 7.02 18.10
N SER A 468 24.18 7.15 18.21
CA SER A 468 24.97 7.96 17.29
C SER A 468 24.71 7.46 15.88
N VAL A 469 23.96 8.24 15.09
CA VAL A 469 23.72 7.92 13.68
C VAL A 469 25.04 8.03 12.93
N ASP A 470 25.33 7.01 12.10
CA ASP A 470 26.43 7.08 11.15
C ASP A 470 26.19 8.28 10.24
N ALA A 471 27.05 9.30 10.29
CA ALA A 471 26.93 10.53 9.49
C ALA A 471 27.17 10.31 7.97
N GLU A 472 27.25 9.05 7.54
CA GLU A 472 27.74 8.61 6.22
C GLU A 472 26.78 7.62 5.56
N LEU A 473 25.48 7.68 5.88
CA LEU A 473 24.48 6.85 5.23
C LEU A 473 23.92 7.53 3.97
N ILE A 474 23.82 6.76 2.89
CA ILE A 474 23.12 7.12 1.66
C ILE A 474 21.87 6.26 1.56
N SER A 475 20.79 6.80 1.00
CA SER A 475 19.60 6.05 0.69
C SER A 475 19.04 6.30 -0.71
N TRP A 476 18.56 5.22 -1.29
CA TRP A 476 17.83 5.18 -2.55
C TRP A 476 16.39 4.73 -2.24
N MET A 477 15.40 5.48 -2.73
CA MET A 477 13.99 5.31 -2.36
C MET A 477 13.12 5.21 -3.62
N TRP A 478 12.37 4.13 -3.74
CA TRP A 478 11.45 3.86 -4.84
C TRP A 478 9.99 3.90 -4.39
N ARG A 479 9.12 4.27 -5.33
CA ARG A 479 7.67 4.25 -5.22
C ARG A 479 7.07 3.43 -6.35
N ARG A 480 6.00 2.71 -6.07
CA ARG A 480 5.33 1.85 -7.07
C ARG A 480 4.67 2.74 -8.13
N LYS A 481 4.98 2.48 -9.39
CA LYS A 481 4.45 3.19 -10.57
C LYS A 481 4.21 2.20 -11.70
N LYS A 482 2.98 2.20 -12.22
CA LYS A 482 2.57 1.32 -13.31
C LYS A 482 3.50 1.52 -14.51
N LYS A 483 3.76 0.41 -15.20
CA LYS A 483 4.65 0.25 -16.36
C LYS A 483 6.13 0.55 -16.10
N LEU A 484 6.51 0.91 -14.88
CA LEU A 484 7.87 1.31 -14.53
C LEU A 484 8.47 0.42 -13.45
N PHE A 485 7.85 0.44 -12.26
CA PHE A 485 8.33 -0.29 -11.11
C PHE A 485 7.19 -0.72 -10.20
N ASP A 486 7.20 -1.98 -9.80
CA ASP A 486 6.21 -2.53 -8.89
C ASP A 486 6.85 -3.57 -7.96
N MET A 487 6.18 -3.87 -6.86
CA MET A 487 6.54 -4.96 -5.98
C MET A 487 5.33 -5.79 -5.63
N THR A 488 5.52 -7.09 -5.49
CA THR A 488 4.49 -7.99 -4.97
C THR A 488 5.10 -8.99 -4.01
N THR A 489 4.29 -9.50 -3.09
CA THR A 489 4.64 -10.67 -2.30
C THR A 489 3.81 -11.87 -2.75
N ARG A 490 4.33 -13.08 -2.56
CA ARG A 490 3.58 -14.32 -2.84
C ARG A 490 3.97 -15.45 -1.90
N ARG A 491 3.08 -16.45 -1.78
CA ARG A 491 3.36 -17.71 -1.10
C ARG A 491 3.85 -18.74 -2.10
N GLY A 492 4.86 -19.49 -1.73
CA GLY A 492 5.31 -20.62 -2.51
C GLY A 492 4.32 -21.78 -2.42
N THR A 493 4.07 -22.43 -3.55
CA THR A 493 3.12 -23.55 -3.67
C THR A 493 3.81 -24.92 -3.59
N GLY A 494 5.14 -24.98 -3.74
CA GLY A 494 5.88 -26.23 -3.91
C GLY A 494 5.68 -26.89 -5.28
N THR A 495 4.90 -26.27 -6.17
CA THR A 495 4.49 -26.88 -7.45
C THR A 495 5.31 -26.32 -8.61
N ASN A 496 5.83 -27.21 -9.46
CA ASN A 496 6.53 -26.86 -10.69
C ASN A 496 5.57 -26.24 -11.73
N GLY A 497 6.06 -25.35 -12.58
CA GLY A 497 5.26 -24.70 -13.62
C GLY A 497 4.17 -23.77 -13.11
N THR A 498 4.26 -23.30 -11.87
CA THR A 498 3.23 -22.40 -11.29
C THR A 498 3.37 -21.01 -11.89
N ALA A 499 2.27 -20.46 -12.42
CA ALA A 499 2.19 -19.07 -12.85
C ALA A 499 1.71 -18.16 -11.69
N PHE A 500 2.35 -17.01 -11.56
CA PHE A 500 2.00 -15.96 -10.61
C PHE A 500 1.76 -14.65 -11.36
N ASN A 501 0.80 -13.85 -10.96
CA ASN A 501 0.51 -12.54 -11.55
C ASN A 501 1.33 -11.43 -10.88
N HIS A 502 1.36 -10.28 -11.54
CA HIS A 502 1.89 -9.03 -11.00
C HIS A 502 1.09 -7.85 -11.57
N TYR A 503 1.29 -6.66 -11.01
CA TYR A 503 0.47 -5.48 -11.31
C TYR A 503 1.21 -4.37 -12.06
N LEU A 504 2.46 -4.63 -12.47
CA LEU A 504 3.26 -3.71 -13.27
C LEU A 504 2.49 -3.17 -14.50
N GLY A 505 1.61 -3.97 -15.15
CA GLY A 505 0.82 -3.49 -16.28
C GLY A 505 1.59 -3.35 -17.59
N THR A 506 2.82 -3.83 -17.62
CA THR A 506 3.65 -4.09 -18.81
C THR A 506 4.52 -5.31 -18.51
N THR A 507 5.12 -5.93 -19.54
CA THR A 507 6.04 -7.06 -19.34
C THR A 507 7.29 -6.57 -18.61
N PRO A 508 7.60 -7.10 -17.40
CA PRO A 508 8.84 -6.76 -16.70
C PRO A 508 10.07 -7.15 -17.53
N GLU A 509 11.07 -6.27 -17.57
CA GLU A 509 12.34 -6.50 -18.28
C GLU A 509 13.44 -6.99 -17.32
N MET A 510 13.28 -6.73 -16.02
CA MET A 510 14.11 -7.26 -14.95
C MET A 510 13.21 -7.58 -13.75
N ILE A 511 13.47 -8.71 -13.08
CA ILE A 511 12.74 -9.12 -11.87
C ILE A 511 13.74 -9.58 -10.82
N TRP A 512 13.68 -8.99 -9.62
CA TRP A 512 14.44 -9.49 -8.48
C TRP A 512 13.52 -10.31 -7.58
N THR A 513 14.00 -11.45 -7.09
CA THR A 513 13.26 -12.38 -6.24
C THR A 513 14.05 -12.67 -4.98
N LYS A 514 13.40 -12.55 -3.82
CA LYS A 514 13.97 -12.97 -2.54
C LYS A 514 12.95 -13.79 -1.74
N ASN A 515 13.38 -14.95 -1.25
CA ASN A 515 12.65 -15.67 -0.21
C ASN A 515 12.85 -14.94 1.12
N ILE A 516 11.74 -14.56 1.77
CA ILE A 516 11.72 -13.77 3.00
C ILE A 516 11.44 -14.62 4.24
N SER A 517 11.15 -15.91 4.06
CA SER A 517 10.89 -16.86 5.14
C SER A 517 12.10 -17.72 5.50
N ALA A 518 13.03 -17.95 4.57
CA ALA A 518 14.13 -18.89 4.75
C ALA A 518 15.47 -18.18 5.00
N GLY A 519 16.20 -18.64 6.04
CA GLY A 519 17.45 -18.06 6.51
C GLY A 519 18.69 -18.25 5.62
N SER A 520 18.61 -18.97 4.49
CA SER A 520 19.74 -19.17 3.59
C SER A 520 19.27 -19.32 2.13
N THR A 521 18.95 -18.19 1.49
CA THR A 521 18.49 -18.09 0.10
C THR A 521 19.15 -16.91 -0.61
N ASP A 522 19.39 -17.05 -1.90
CA ASP A 522 19.97 -15.99 -2.72
C ASP A 522 18.94 -14.93 -3.12
N PHE A 523 19.44 -13.78 -3.54
CA PHE A 523 18.65 -12.73 -4.18
C PHE A 523 18.76 -12.94 -5.69
N LEU A 524 17.76 -13.59 -6.30
CA LEU A 524 17.81 -13.99 -7.70
C LEU A 524 17.38 -12.84 -8.61
N VAL A 525 18.03 -12.72 -9.76
CA VAL A 525 17.75 -11.70 -10.77
C VAL A 525 17.45 -12.38 -12.10
N TYR A 526 16.22 -12.19 -12.58
CA TYR A 526 15.85 -12.38 -13.97
C TYR A 526 16.13 -11.09 -14.75
N HIS A 527 16.62 -11.22 -15.99
CA HIS A 527 16.73 -10.13 -16.94
C HIS A 527 16.37 -10.65 -18.35
N LYS A 528 15.66 -9.85 -19.14
CA LYS A 528 15.19 -10.26 -20.48
C LYS A 528 16.32 -10.63 -21.46
N ASP A 529 17.51 -10.07 -21.26
CA ASP A 529 18.70 -10.27 -22.13
C ASP A 529 19.72 -11.27 -21.55
N LEU A 530 19.28 -12.19 -20.67
CA LEU A 530 20.09 -13.35 -20.29
C LEU A 530 20.13 -14.38 -21.43
N THR A 531 21.11 -15.30 -21.38
CA THR A 531 21.39 -16.27 -22.45
C THR A 531 20.18 -17.10 -22.87
N GLY A 532 19.27 -17.41 -21.95
CA GLY A 532 18.07 -18.18 -22.27
C GLY A 532 16.98 -18.10 -21.20
N SER A 533 15.86 -18.76 -21.51
CA SER A 533 14.73 -18.87 -20.58
C SER A 533 15.14 -19.62 -19.30
N GLY A 534 14.83 -19.08 -18.13
CA GLY A 534 15.13 -19.71 -16.84
C GLY A 534 16.54 -19.45 -16.30
N TYR A 535 17.38 -18.73 -17.05
CA TYR A 535 18.65 -18.22 -16.56
C TYR A 535 18.44 -17.15 -15.51
N TYR A 536 19.39 -17.03 -14.59
CA TYR A 536 19.39 -15.97 -13.58
C TYR A 536 20.80 -15.56 -13.17
N LEU A 537 20.87 -14.39 -12.55
CA LEU A 537 22.03 -13.93 -11.78
C LEU A 537 21.69 -13.88 -10.29
N ARG A 538 22.71 -13.71 -9.45
CA ARG A 538 22.55 -13.54 -7.99
C ARG A 538 23.06 -12.15 -7.61
N LEU A 539 22.23 -11.32 -6.99
CA LEU A 539 22.61 -9.96 -6.58
C LEU A 539 23.64 -9.97 -5.44
N ASN A 540 23.59 -11.02 -4.61
CA ASN A 540 24.47 -11.26 -3.47
C ASN A 540 25.76 -12.03 -3.83
N ASN A 541 26.10 -12.15 -5.11
CA ASN A 541 27.29 -12.87 -5.60
C ASN A 541 27.88 -12.17 -6.85
N ALA A 542 29.19 -12.31 -7.08
CA ALA A 542 29.87 -11.81 -8.28
C ALA A 542 29.82 -12.77 -9.48
N GLY A 543 29.32 -14.00 -9.32
CA GLY A 543 29.23 -14.99 -10.40
C GLY A 543 28.46 -14.50 -11.63
N GLY A 544 28.73 -15.14 -12.77
CA GLY A 544 27.98 -14.94 -14.01
C GLY A 544 26.60 -15.57 -13.96
N GLU A 545 25.88 -15.50 -15.09
CA GLU A 545 24.56 -16.11 -15.21
C GLU A 545 24.62 -17.63 -15.10
N VAL A 546 23.57 -18.22 -14.52
CA VAL A 546 23.44 -19.66 -14.30
C VAL A 546 22.11 -20.14 -14.87
N GLU A 547 22.14 -21.31 -15.51
CA GLU A 547 20.95 -22.04 -15.93
C GLU A 547 20.44 -22.89 -14.76
N ASP A 548 19.31 -22.51 -14.16
CA ASP A 548 18.67 -23.31 -13.10
C ASP A 548 17.19 -22.91 -12.95
N ASN A 549 16.44 -23.01 -14.06
CA ASN A 549 14.97 -22.99 -14.11
C ASN A 549 14.30 -21.95 -13.18
N HIS A 550 14.82 -20.71 -13.18
CA HIS A 550 14.21 -19.58 -12.48
C HIS A 550 13.03 -19.03 -13.30
N ILE A 551 12.73 -17.73 -13.28
CA ILE A 551 11.54 -17.18 -13.93
C ILE A 551 11.54 -17.41 -15.45
N THR A 552 10.39 -17.83 -15.97
CA THR A 552 10.10 -18.01 -17.41
C THR A 552 8.73 -17.43 -17.77
N ASN A 553 8.39 -17.40 -19.06
CA ASN A 553 7.08 -16.98 -19.56
C ASN A 553 6.60 -15.64 -18.95
N VAL A 554 7.46 -14.62 -19.02
CA VAL A 554 7.21 -13.29 -18.46
C VAL A 554 6.28 -12.52 -19.41
N LEU A 555 5.09 -12.23 -18.93
CA LEU A 555 4.00 -11.54 -19.63
C LEU A 555 3.70 -10.21 -18.94
N ALA A 556 2.79 -9.42 -19.50
CA ALA A 556 2.42 -8.12 -18.94
C ALA A 556 1.68 -8.18 -17.58
N THR A 557 1.17 -9.36 -17.23
CA THR A 557 0.40 -9.59 -16.02
C THR A 557 0.88 -10.79 -15.22
N SER A 558 1.82 -11.59 -15.71
CA SER A 558 2.22 -12.84 -15.03
C SER A 558 3.61 -13.33 -15.43
N TYR A 559 4.14 -14.24 -14.62
CA TYR A 559 5.37 -14.98 -14.87
C TYR A 559 5.23 -16.40 -14.35
N THR A 560 6.08 -17.31 -14.82
CA THR A 560 6.06 -18.72 -14.41
C THR A 560 7.33 -19.07 -13.64
N ILE A 561 7.17 -19.83 -12.55
CA ILE A 561 8.27 -20.56 -11.90
C ILE A 561 8.23 -22.01 -12.42
N PRO A 562 9.12 -22.40 -13.34
CA PRO A 562 9.10 -23.71 -13.97
C PRO A 562 9.49 -24.81 -12.98
N GLN A 563 10.38 -24.53 -12.02
CA GLN A 563 10.79 -25.49 -10.99
C GLN A 563 10.79 -24.88 -9.58
N ALA A 564 10.17 -25.58 -8.64
CA ALA A 564 10.15 -25.21 -7.25
C ALA A 564 11.44 -25.58 -6.52
N ASN A 565 12.08 -24.60 -5.89
CA ASN A 565 13.22 -24.79 -4.99
C ASN A 565 13.18 -23.79 -3.80
N SER A 566 14.20 -23.82 -2.94
CA SER A 566 14.32 -22.95 -1.76
C SER A 566 14.31 -21.46 -2.12
N ASN A 567 14.93 -21.08 -3.24
CA ASN A 567 15.01 -19.69 -3.71
C ASN A 567 13.75 -19.22 -4.46
N THR A 568 12.91 -20.13 -4.96
CA THR A 568 11.85 -19.75 -5.92
C THR A 568 10.44 -20.14 -5.53
N ASN A 569 10.13 -21.31 -4.98
CA ASN A 569 8.73 -21.71 -4.80
C ASN A 569 8.49 -22.84 -3.78
N THR A 570 9.15 -22.79 -2.63
CA THR A 570 8.92 -23.77 -1.55
C THR A 570 7.56 -23.57 -0.91
N THR A 571 6.82 -24.65 -0.65
CA THR A 571 5.53 -24.60 0.05
C THR A 571 5.65 -23.81 1.36
N ASP A 572 4.73 -22.88 1.57
CA ASP A 572 4.61 -22.06 2.79
C ASP A 572 5.76 -21.09 3.07
N ASN A 573 6.72 -20.97 2.15
CA ASN A 573 7.67 -19.86 2.16
C ASN A 573 7.05 -18.65 1.47
N TYR A 574 7.47 -17.46 1.91
CA TYR A 574 7.06 -16.20 1.33
C TYR A 574 8.18 -15.64 0.48
N TYR A 575 7.80 -15.01 -0.62
CA TYR A 575 8.70 -14.40 -1.57
C TYR A 575 8.26 -12.96 -1.80
N ILE A 576 9.22 -12.08 -2.00
CA ILE A 576 9.00 -10.73 -2.51
C ILE A 576 9.66 -10.58 -3.87
N HIS A 577 9.01 -9.85 -4.74
CA HIS A 577 9.45 -9.56 -6.10
C HIS A 577 9.53 -8.06 -6.33
N TRP A 578 10.57 -7.61 -7.02
CA TRP A 578 10.70 -6.26 -7.57
C TRP A 578 10.71 -6.37 -9.08
N PHE A 579 9.78 -5.69 -9.73
CA PHE A 579 9.62 -5.69 -11.18
C PHE A 579 10.08 -4.35 -11.73
N PHE A 580 10.91 -4.37 -12.76
CA PHE A 580 11.42 -3.17 -13.43
C PHE A 580 11.13 -3.24 -14.93
N ALA A 581 10.74 -2.11 -15.52
CA ALA A 581 10.56 -1.96 -16.96
C ALA A 581 11.03 -0.59 -17.43
N THR A 582 11.41 -0.50 -18.71
CA THR A 582 11.77 0.74 -19.37
C THR A 582 10.56 1.65 -19.55
N VAL A 583 10.71 2.90 -19.13
CA VAL A 583 9.82 4.00 -19.51
C VAL A 583 10.70 5.09 -20.12
N ALA A 584 10.44 5.42 -21.39
CA ALA A 584 11.25 6.36 -22.15
C ALA A 584 11.44 7.68 -21.40
N GLY A 585 12.69 8.14 -21.29
CA GLY A 585 13.06 9.35 -20.57
C GLY A 585 13.02 9.28 -19.04
N ILE A 586 12.55 8.17 -18.42
CA ILE A 586 12.45 8.02 -16.96
C ILE A 586 13.36 6.93 -16.43
N ALA A 587 13.32 5.72 -17.01
CA ALA A 587 14.18 4.62 -16.62
C ALA A 587 14.42 3.65 -17.78
N LYS A 588 15.56 2.95 -17.74
CA LYS A 588 16.00 2.02 -18.78
C LYS A 588 16.49 0.73 -18.15
N VAL A 589 15.92 -0.39 -18.61
CA VAL A 589 16.48 -1.73 -18.44
C VAL A 589 17.11 -2.14 -19.77
N GLY A 590 18.38 -2.53 -19.75
CA GLY A 590 19.10 -2.81 -21.00
C GLY A 590 20.35 -3.65 -20.85
N SER A 591 20.97 -3.93 -21.99
CA SER A 591 22.22 -4.65 -22.13
C SER A 591 23.11 -4.01 -23.18
N TYR A 592 24.41 -4.33 -23.13
CA TYR A 592 25.38 -3.91 -24.14
C TYR A 592 26.59 -4.86 -24.18
N THR A 593 27.27 -4.90 -25.33
CA THR A 593 28.52 -5.63 -25.53
C THR A 593 29.71 -4.69 -25.32
N GLY A 594 30.68 -5.10 -24.51
CA GLY A 594 31.92 -4.36 -24.30
C GLY A 594 32.82 -4.36 -25.54
N THR A 595 33.44 -3.22 -25.81
CA THR A 595 34.32 -3.02 -26.98
C THR A 595 35.80 -3.19 -26.64
N GLY A 596 36.17 -3.20 -25.36
CA GLY A 596 37.53 -3.41 -24.86
C GLY A 596 38.49 -2.25 -25.09
N SER A 597 38.43 -1.61 -26.25
CA SER A 597 39.49 -0.74 -26.77
C SER A 597 39.03 0.68 -27.10
N SER A 598 37.72 0.94 -27.09
CA SER A 598 37.13 2.25 -27.33
C SER A 598 36.16 2.63 -26.21
N GLU A 599 36.07 3.93 -25.93
CA GLU A 599 34.93 4.45 -25.17
C GLU A 599 33.66 4.20 -25.98
N GLN A 600 32.58 3.80 -25.31
CA GLN A 600 31.26 3.67 -25.93
C GLN A 600 30.20 4.41 -25.12
N THR A 601 29.26 5.02 -25.83
CA THR A 601 28.08 5.67 -25.24
C THR A 601 26.94 4.69 -25.20
N ILE A 602 26.37 4.49 -24.01
CA ILE A 602 25.17 3.70 -23.79
C ILE A 602 23.98 4.67 -23.71
N ASP A 603 23.18 4.66 -24.77
CA ASP A 603 22.00 5.51 -24.88
C ASP A 603 20.80 4.90 -24.15
N CYS A 604 20.37 5.56 -23.08
CA CYS A 604 19.21 5.19 -22.27
C CYS A 604 17.92 5.88 -22.75
N GLY A 605 18.01 6.79 -23.72
CA GLY A 605 16.90 7.65 -24.16
C GLY A 605 16.59 8.76 -23.16
N PHE A 606 17.56 9.15 -22.33
CA PHE A 606 17.41 10.26 -21.38
C PHE A 606 17.73 11.60 -22.06
N THR A 607 17.39 12.70 -21.39
CA THR A 607 17.73 14.05 -21.87
C THR A 607 18.61 14.83 -20.91
N ASN A 608 18.59 14.48 -19.63
CA ASN A 608 19.23 15.24 -18.55
C ASN A 608 20.34 14.45 -17.85
N GLY A 609 20.67 13.25 -18.32
CA GLY A 609 21.65 12.38 -17.70
C GLY A 609 21.02 11.26 -16.86
N THR A 610 21.88 10.59 -16.11
CA THR A 610 21.54 9.41 -15.31
C THR A 610 21.67 9.75 -13.82
N LYS A 611 20.59 9.54 -13.06
CA LYS A 611 20.55 9.74 -11.60
C LYS A 611 21.08 8.55 -10.82
N PHE A 612 20.79 7.35 -11.31
CA PHE A 612 21.11 6.10 -10.64
C PHE A 612 21.42 5.03 -11.69
N LEU A 613 22.42 4.20 -11.41
CA LEU A 613 22.85 3.13 -12.31
C LEU A 613 23.36 1.92 -11.54
N ILE A 614 22.89 0.74 -11.93
CA ILE A 614 23.49 -0.54 -11.56
C ILE A 614 23.92 -1.28 -12.83
N ILE A 615 25.17 -1.78 -12.86
CA ILE A 615 25.74 -2.54 -13.99
C ILE A 615 26.26 -3.89 -13.50
N LYS A 616 26.06 -4.94 -14.30
CA LYS A 616 26.64 -6.27 -14.06
C LYS A 616 27.20 -6.87 -15.33
N TYR A 617 28.44 -7.36 -15.23
CA TYR A 617 29.00 -8.30 -16.19
C TYR A 617 28.29 -9.65 -16.08
N LYS A 618 27.57 -10.08 -17.13
CA LYS A 618 26.73 -11.29 -17.02
C LYS A 618 27.42 -12.59 -17.41
N ASP A 619 28.47 -12.55 -18.24
CA ASP A 619 29.08 -13.79 -18.79
C ASP A 619 30.11 -14.45 -17.87
N GLY A 620 30.42 -13.86 -16.71
CA GLY A 620 31.42 -14.43 -15.81
C GLY A 620 31.49 -13.72 -14.46
N THR A 621 32.61 -13.95 -13.76
CA THR A 621 32.84 -13.35 -12.45
C THR A 621 33.14 -11.85 -12.59
N GLY A 622 32.26 -11.02 -12.06
CA GLY A 622 32.35 -9.57 -12.07
C GLY A 622 31.38 -8.96 -11.07
N ASP A 623 31.77 -7.82 -10.50
CA ASP A 623 31.01 -7.17 -9.45
C ASP A 623 29.69 -6.56 -9.97
N TRP A 624 28.69 -6.45 -9.09
CA TRP A 624 27.54 -5.58 -9.32
C TRP A 624 27.91 -4.16 -8.90
N LEU A 625 28.14 -3.28 -9.87
CA LEU A 625 28.57 -1.91 -9.62
C LEU A 625 27.35 -1.01 -9.44
N TRP A 626 27.36 -0.21 -8.38
CA TRP A 626 26.24 0.63 -7.94
C TRP A 626 26.67 2.09 -7.87
N PHE A 627 26.00 2.95 -8.61
CA PHE A 627 26.32 4.37 -8.80
C PHE A 627 25.09 5.26 -8.60
N ASP A 628 25.31 6.50 -8.15
CA ASP A 628 24.32 7.57 -8.20
C ASP A 628 24.97 8.94 -8.41
N ASN A 629 24.14 9.89 -8.84
CA ASN A 629 24.48 11.30 -9.04
C ASN A 629 23.66 12.16 -8.06
N GLY A 630 24.31 12.94 -7.21
CA GLY A 630 23.66 13.77 -6.19
C GLY A 630 23.69 13.24 -4.76
N THR A 631 24.58 12.30 -4.43
CA THR A 631 24.91 11.93 -3.04
C THR A 631 26.43 11.99 -2.81
N GLU A 632 26.95 11.19 -1.89
CA GLU A 632 28.38 11.01 -1.65
C GLU A 632 29.06 10.05 -2.65
N LEU A 633 28.31 9.36 -3.51
CA LEU A 633 28.92 8.64 -4.65
C LEU A 633 29.25 9.65 -5.75
N ASP A 634 28.23 10.31 -6.30
CA ASP A 634 28.37 11.40 -7.27
C ASP A 634 29.32 11.07 -8.42
N PHE A 635 28.94 10.07 -9.22
CA PHE A 635 29.78 9.61 -10.33
C PHE A 635 29.99 10.72 -11.38
N GLY A 636 31.18 10.78 -11.99
CA GLY A 636 31.54 11.86 -12.92
C GLY A 636 31.92 13.21 -12.31
N ALA A 637 31.90 13.39 -10.98
CA ALA A 637 32.33 14.63 -10.32
C ALA A 637 33.87 14.80 -10.23
N GLY A 638 34.64 13.82 -10.70
CA GLY A 638 36.11 13.81 -10.66
C GLY A 638 36.71 12.84 -11.69
N ALA A 639 38.05 12.69 -11.64
CA ALA A 639 38.77 11.82 -12.59
C ALA A 639 38.55 10.32 -12.36
N ASN A 640 38.03 9.91 -11.21
CA ASN A 640 37.66 8.54 -10.88
C ASN A 640 36.25 8.55 -10.28
N ASP A 641 35.47 7.50 -10.55
CA ASP A 641 34.13 7.35 -10.01
C ASP A 641 34.17 6.87 -8.57
N ARG A 642 33.22 7.37 -7.77
CA ARG A 642 32.90 6.70 -6.50
C ARG A 642 31.72 5.77 -6.69
N TYR A 643 31.87 4.53 -6.25
CA TYR A 643 30.88 3.48 -6.47
C TYR A 643 30.87 2.47 -5.32
N LEU A 644 29.77 1.75 -5.20
CA LEU A 644 29.60 0.65 -4.27
C LEU A 644 29.45 -0.69 -5.02
N LYS A 645 29.57 -1.77 -4.26
CA LYS A 645 29.40 -3.15 -4.75
C LYS A 645 28.33 -3.85 -3.91
N ILE A 646 27.13 -4.03 -4.47
CA ILE A 646 25.95 -4.48 -3.70
C ILE A 646 26.09 -5.90 -3.12
N GLN A 647 26.89 -6.76 -3.76
CA GLN A 647 27.20 -8.10 -3.29
C GLN A 647 28.21 -8.14 -2.12
N THR A 648 28.74 -6.99 -1.68
CA THR A 648 29.73 -6.89 -0.59
C THR A 648 29.32 -5.85 0.44
N ASN A 649 29.85 -5.93 1.67
CA ASN A 649 29.68 -4.86 2.67
C ASN A 649 30.72 -3.73 2.55
N ALA A 650 31.66 -3.79 1.61
CA ALA A 650 32.74 -2.83 1.52
C ALA A 650 32.22 -1.37 1.42
N GLY A 651 33.03 -0.43 1.90
CA GLY A 651 32.81 1.00 1.65
C GLY A 651 32.99 1.36 0.17
N ARG A 652 32.69 2.62 -0.17
CA ARG A 652 32.82 3.17 -1.53
C ARG A 652 34.26 3.05 -1.99
N SER A 653 34.43 2.60 -3.22
CA SER A 653 35.70 2.65 -3.94
C SER A 653 35.77 3.93 -4.76
N SER A 654 36.96 4.49 -4.99
CA SER A 654 37.16 5.74 -5.75
C SER A 654 38.42 5.72 -6.65
N ALA A 655 38.90 4.53 -6.99
CA ALA A 655 40.21 4.35 -7.61
C ALA A 655 40.18 4.26 -9.14
N VAL A 656 39.00 4.14 -9.76
CA VAL A 656 38.83 3.83 -11.19
C VAL A 656 37.69 4.65 -11.78
N ASP A 657 37.88 5.12 -13.02
CA ASP A 657 36.84 5.68 -13.89
C ASP A 657 36.17 4.53 -14.68
N TYR A 658 34.96 4.15 -14.28
CA TYR A 658 34.17 3.09 -14.90
C TYR A 658 33.04 3.62 -15.78
N ILE A 659 32.54 4.82 -15.48
CA ILE A 659 31.42 5.44 -16.18
C ILE A 659 31.59 6.95 -16.27
N ASN A 660 31.15 7.55 -17.37
CA ASN A 660 31.09 9.01 -17.52
C ASN A 660 29.66 9.46 -17.84
N PRO A 661 29.12 10.51 -17.19
CA PRO A 661 27.77 10.97 -17.43
C PRO A 661 27.64 11.59 -18.84
N VAL A 662 26.52 11.30 -19.50
CA VAL A 662 26.09 12.01 -20.72
C VAL A 662 24.59 12.24 -20.68
N SER A 663 24.09 13.26 -21.37
CA SER A 663 22.67 13.62 -21.36
C SER A 663 21.73 12.47 -21.74
N SER A 664 22.15 11.61 -22.66
CA SER A 664 21.36 10.46 -23.14
C SER A 664 21.41 9.23 -22.24
N GLY A 665 22.33 9.16 -21.26
CA GLY A 665 22.59 7.97 -20.46
C GLY A 665 23.96 8.03 -19.77
N PHE A 666 24.87 7.13 -20.17
CA PHE A 666 26.23 7.06 -19.63
C PHE A 666 27.21 6.56 -20.69
N LYS A 667 28.50 6.79 -20.47
CA LYS A 667 29.60 6.22 -21.26
C LYS A 667 30.37 5.22 -20.41
N VAL A 668 30.98 4.23 -21.05
CA VAL A 668 31.96 3.35 -20.40
C VAL A 668 33.34 3.57 -21.05
N PRO A 669 34.38 3.92 -20.27
CA PRO A 669 35.71 4.19 -20.82
C PRO A 669 36.36 2.97 -21.49
N ALA A 670 37.32 3.23 -22.37
CA ALA A 670 38.13 2.19 -23.00
C ALA A 670 38.95 1.41 -21.96
N ASN A 671 39.25 0.14 -22.25
CA ASN A 671 40.10 -0.75 -21.44
C ASN A 671 39.63 -1.02 -20.01
N GLN A 672 38.36 -0.71 -19.68
CA GLN A 672 37.78 -1.05 -18.38
C GLN A 672 37.21 -2.46 -18.40
N THR A 673 37.83 -3.39 -17.66
CA THR A 673 37.39 -4.80 -17.66
C THR A 673 36.07 -5.02 -16.94
N ALA A 674 35.76 -4.18 -15.94
CA ALA A 674 34.53 -4.33 -15.14
C ALA A 674 33.27 -3.78 -15.82
N THR A 675 33.41 -2.93 -16.85
CA THR A 675 32.27 -2.28 -17.54
C THR A 675 32.37 -2.29 -19.06
N ASN A 676 33.50 -2.64 -19.67
CA ASN A 676 33.74 -2.52 -21.10
C ASN A 676 34.78 -3.53 -21.64
N ALA A 677 34.83 -4.77 -21.12
CA ALA A 677 35.73 -5.80 -21.64
C ALA A 677 35.34 -6.25 -23.06
N LEU A 678 36.32 -6.58 -23.91
CA LEU A 678 36.07 -6.96 -25.30
C LEU A 678 35.17 -8.19 -25.41
N ASN A 679 34.06 -8.06 -26.16
CA ASN A 679 33.07 -9.12 -26.41
C ASN A 679 32.41 -9.68 -25.14
N SER A 680 32.44 -8.91 -24.05
CA SER A 680 31.75 -9.24 -22.79
C SER A 680 30.38 -8.59 -22.77
N GLU A 681 29.35 -9.33 -22.37
CA GLU A 681 27.99 -8.82 -22.25
C GLU A 681 27.72 -8.28 -20.84
N TYR A 682 27.03 -7.14 -20.79
CA TYR A 682 26.64 -6.45 -19.58
C TYR A 682 25.14 -6.22 -19.57
N ILE A 683 24.53 -6.27 -18.38
CA ILE A 683 23.16 -5.80 -18.15
C ILE A 683 23.19 -4.60 -17.22
N PHE A 684 22.18 -3.74 -17.32
CA PHE A 684 22.06 -2.57 -16.46
C PHE A 684 20.62 -2.17 -16.19
N TYR A 685 20.44 -1.43 -15.09
CA TYR A 685 19.24 -0.66 -14.82
C TYR A 685 19.63 0.79 -14.49
N ALA A 686 19.08 1.74 -15.24
CA ALA A 686 19.39 3.16 -15.14
C ALA A 686 18.11 3.97 -14.90
N ILE A 687 18.21 5.04 -14.12
CA ILE A 687 17.14 6.02 -13.86
C ILE A 687 17.62 7.39 -14.32
N ALA A 688 16.76 8.15 -15.02
CA ALA A 688 17.07 9.48 -15.55
C ALA A 688 17.23 10.53 -14.44
N GLU A 689 17.93 11.63 -14.71
CA GLU A 689 18.11 12.79 -13.81
C GLU A 689 16.80 13.54 -13.46
#